data_AF-A0A8C2ZQ41-F1
#
_entry.id   AF-A0A8C2ZQ41-F1
#
_cell.length_a   1.000
_cell.length_b   1.000
_cell.length_c   1.000
_cell.angle_alpha   90.00
_cell.angle_beta   90.00
_cell.angle_gamma   90.00
#
_symmetry.space_group_name_H-M   'P 1'
#
loop_
_entity.id
_entity.type
_entity.pdbx_description
1 polymer ?
#
loop_
_entity_poly.entity_id
_entity_poly.type
_entity_poly.pdbx_seq_one_letter_code
_entity_poly.pdbx_strand_id
1 'polypeptide(L)'
;NASSLSTIAEKVADELLDKGEIRASDRDGLLRALLMRRRVLVFFLIGVLETLQKPVTAFVRLSDSVVMNSSLESPVPVRFVFVLVGPSQNGIDYSESGRAMGALMADWVFCLEAFLAQTDKDLTNAIADFMDCSIVIPPTEIQDKGMLEPIIHFQKKMLRDRLRPIDTRLGGDTFFLQKEPTKPPREDPLARTGYPFGGMVKDLKRRYRHYISDYTDALNPQVLAAVIFIYFAALSPAITFGGLLADKTEKYMGVSELMISTSIQGVIFCLIAAQPVLIIGFSGPLLVFEEAFYSFCKTQGIEYIVGRIWVGMWLIVIVIIIVAVEGSFLVKFISRFTQEIFSILISLIFIYETFNKLIKIFQTHPLVLNYDHLNDSMDNPFHPILLEAYPNTALLSMCLMFGCFFIAYFLRHFKNGHYFPGPIRRLIGDFGVPIAIFFMIAVDISIADAYTQKLVVPKGIEVTNPKIRGWFINPMGEKKPFPIWMMGACCVPALLVFILIFLESQITTLIVSKPERKMMKGSGFHFDLLLLVTMGGLASFFGVPWLSAATVRSVTHANALTVMTKGTKPEIEKVIEQRISGFLVAILVGVSIFMEPLLKMIPMTALFGIFLYMGITSLSGIQMWDRMLLLITPKKYHPAEAYATRVKTMRMHLFTLIQLVCLAVLWVVKISAFSLALPFVLILTIPLRMFMTGTLFSAMEMKCLDADDGKVTFEEEPGVDVYNESPLP
;
A
#
# COMPACT_ATOMS: atom_id res chain seq x y z
N ASN A 1 26.35 -66.24 -2.52
CA ASN A 1 26.20 -66.23 -3.99
C ASN A 1 24.76 -66.46 -4.36
N ALA A 2 24.08 -65.41 -4.84
CA ALA A 2 22.72 -65.47 -5.35
C ALA A 2 22.76 -64.94 -6.78
N SER A 3 22.07 -65.61 -7.70
CA SER A 3 22.13 -65.36 -9.14
C SER A 3 21.03 -64.44 -9.67
N SER A 4 20.12 -63.97 -8.80
CA SER A 4 19.05 -63.05 -9.20
C SER A 4 18.68 -62.05 -8.10
N LEU A 5 18.27 -60.85 -8.52
CA LEU A 5 17.88 -59.75 -7.62
C LEU A 5 16.69 -60.13 -6.73
N SER A 6 15.75 -60.96 -7.22
CA SER A 6 14.63 -61.50 -6.44
C SER A 6 15.13 -62.38 -5.29
N THR A 7 16.09 -63.26 -5.55
CA THR A 7 16.66 -64.13 -4.51
C THR A 7 17.50 -63.34 -3.50
N ILE A 8 18.10 -62.22 -3.91
CA ILE A 8 18.81 -61.31 -3.02
C ILE A 8 17.82 -60.53 -2.15
N ALA A 9 16.76 -59.98 -2.73
CA ALA A 9 15.74 -59.22 -2.01
C ALA A 9 15.00 -60.08 -0.97
N GLU A 10 14.71 -61.35 -1.31
CA GLU A 10 14.16 -62.33 -0.36
C GLU A 10 15.13 -62.59 0.79
N LYS A 11 16.41 -62.89 0.50
CA LYS A 11 17.42 -63.12 1.55
C LYS A 11 17.65 -61.91 2.44
N VAL A 12 17.64 -60.70 1.88
CA VAL A 12 17.79 -59.45 2.64
C VAL A 12 16.56 -59.20 3.52
N ALA A 13 15.35 -59.42 2.99
CA ALA A 13 14.13 -59.29 3.78
C ALA A 13 14.08 -60.32 4.92
N ASP A 14 14.54 -61.54 4.68
CA ASP A 14 14.62 -62.60 5.70
C ASP A 14 15.71 -62.31 6.74
N GLU A 15 16.88 -61.82 6.32
CA GLU A 15 17.96 -61.47 7.25
C GLU A 15 17.62 -60.25 8.12
N LEU A 16 16.88 -59.27 7.58
CA LEU A 16 16.37 -58.12 8.34
C LEU A 16 15.29 -58.54 9.34
N LEU A 17 14.51 -59.57 9.01
CA LEU A 17 13.54 -60.20 9.90
C LEU A 17 14.23 -60.95 11.05
N ASP A 18 15.24 -61.76 10.73
CA ASP A 18 16.01 -62.53 11.70
C ASP A 18 16.80 -61.62 12.67
N LYS A 19 17.25 -60.45 12.19
CA LYS A 19 17.90 -59.42 13.00
C LYS A 19 16.92 -58.57 13.82
N GLY A 20 15.61 -58.73 13.62
CA GLY A 20 14.57 -57.98 14.34
C GLY A 20 14.43 -56.51 13.94
N GLU A 21 15.02 -56.10 12.81
CA GLU A 21 14.97 -54.72 12.30
C GLU A 21 13.62 -54.39 11.63
N ILE A 22 12.84 -55.41 11.26
CA ILE A 22 11.51 -55.27 10.65
C ILE A 22 10.49 -56.21 11.30
N ARG A 23 9.21 -55.82 11.29
CA ARG A 23 8.11 -56.67 11.75
C ARG A 23 7.73 -57.68 10.67
N ALA A 24 7.24 -58.86 11.08
CA ALA A 24 6.76 -59.88 10.14
C ALA A 24 5.63 -59.40 9.22
N SER A 25 4.81 -58.44 9.67
CA SER A 25 3.78 -57.78 8.84
C SER A 25 4.36 -56.96 7.69
N ASP A 26 5.59 -56.46 7.86
CA ASP A 26 6.20 -55.49 6.96
C ASP A 26 7.11 -56.19 5.93
N ARG A 27 7.38 -57.49 6.11
CA ARG A 27 8.17 -58.33 5.19
C ARG A 27 7.64 -58.24 3.77
N ASP A 28 6.37 -58.56 3.56
CA ASP A 28 5.77 -58.58 2.22
C ASP A 28 5.62 -57.18 1.62
N GLY A 29 5.57 -56.14 2.47
CA GLY A 29 5.62 -54.75 2.06
C GLY A 29 7.02 -54.33 1.62
N LEU A 30 8.06 -54.73 2.36
CA LEU A 30 9.46 -54.49 2.05
C LEU A 30 9.88 -55.24 0.80
N LEU A 31 9.49 -56.51 0.66
CA LEU A 31 9.78 -57.34 -0.51
C LEU A 31 9.09 -56.75 -1.74
N ARG A 32 7.84 -56.27 -1.62
CA ARG A 32 7.17 -55.48 -2.66
C ARG A 32 7.87 -54.16 -2.94
N ALA A 33 8.38 -53.45 -1.94
CA ALA A 33 9.08 -52.18 -2.13
C ALA A 33 10.46 -52.36 -2.82
N LEU A 34 11.21 -53.40 -2.45
CA LEU A 34 12.48 -53.78 -3.06
C LEU A 34 12.29 -54.26 -4.51
N LEU A 35 11.15 -54.88 -4.82
CA LEU A 35 10.80 -55.36 -6.16
C LEU A 35 9.96 -54.36 -6.99
N MET A 36 9.37 -53.33 -6.37
CA MET A 36 8.58 -52.31 -7.08
C MET A 36 9.51 -51.43 -7.91
N ARG A 37 9.59 -51.77 -9.19
CA ARG A 37 10.20 -51.01 -10.27
C ARG A 37 9.54 -49.63 -10.41
N ARG A 38 10.11 -48.62 -9.77
CA ARG A 38 9.84 -47.20 -10.10
C ARG A 38 11.11 -46.34 -10.18
N ARG A 39 12.26 -46.94 -10.45
CA ARG A 39 13.46 -46.19 -10.80
C ARG A 39 13.81 -46.47 -12.24
N VAL A 40 13.62 -45.46 -13.06
CA VAL A 40 14.20 -45.38 -14.39
C VAL A 40 15.70 -45.64 -14.25
N LEU A 41 16.20 -46.72 -14.85
CA LEU A 41 17.62 -47.04 -14.77
C LEU A 41 18.38 -46.25 -15.83
N VAL A 42 19.51 -45.68 -15.40
CA VAL A 42 20.51 -45.06 -16.26
C VAL A 42 21.68 -46.01 -16.38
N PHE A 43 22.09 -46.32 -17.60
CA PHE A 43 23.25 -47.15 -17.87
C PHE A 43 24.45 -46.26 -18.22
N PHE A 44 25.55 -46.42 -17.48
CA PHE A 44 26.75 -45.61 -17.61
C PHE A 44 27.85 -46.40 -18.32
N LEU A 45 28.30 -45.91 -19.47
CA LEU A 45 29.42 -46.46 -20.25
C LEU A 45 30.57 -45.46 -20.20
N ILE A 46 31.54 -45.76 -19.33
CA ILE A 46 32.68 -44.88 -19.07
C ILE A 46 33.94 -45.64 -19.43
N GLY A 47 34.83 -45.02 -20.21
CA GLY A 47 36.05 -45.67 -20.64
C GLY A 47 37.17 -44.71 -21.01
N VAL A 48 38.40 -45.22 -20.97
CA VAL A 48 39.58 -44.51 -21.47
C VAL A 48 39.93 -45.10 -22.83
N LEU A 49 40.09 -44.24 -23.83
CA LEU A 49 40.50 -44.64 -25.17
C LEU A 49 41.56 -43.67 -25.67
N GLU A 50 42.81 -44.14 -25.75
CA GLU A 50 43.98 -43.31 -26.06
C GLU A 50 44.01 -42.77 -27.51
N THR A 51 43.22 -43.36 -28.41
CA THR A 51 43.13 -42.92 -29.81
C THR A 51 42.28 -41.67 -30.01
N LEU A 52 41.52 -41.23 -29.01
CA LEU A 52 40.68 -40.03 -29.08
C LEU A 52 41.50 -38.77 -28.74
N GLN A 53 41.42 -37.75 -29.61
CA GLN A 53 42.05 -36.45 -29.34
C GLN A 53 41.29 -35.60 -28.31
N LYS A 54 39.98 -35.84 -28.12
CA LYS A 54 39.10 -35.10 -27.19
C LYS A 54 38.11 -36.05 -26.52
N PRO A 55 37.68 -35.78 -25.28
CA PRO A 55 36.62 -36.56 -24.65
C PRO A 55 35.30 -36.40 -25.40
N VAL A 56 34.58 -37.52 -25.57
CA VAL A 56 33.28 -37.61 -26.22
C VAL A 56 32.24 -37.98 -25.18
N THR A 57 31.17 -37.19 -25.14
CA THR A 57 30.00 -37.40 -24.29
C THR A 57 28.76 -37.64 -25.14
N ALA A 58 27.95 -38.63 -24.76
CA ALA A 58 26.63 -38.85 -25.34
C ALA A 58 25.62 -39.17 -24.24
N PHE A 59 24.48 -38.49 -24.26
CA PHE A 59 23.35 -38.80 -23.40
C PHE A 59 22.17 -39.19 -24.28
N VAL A 60 21.72 -40.43 -24.16
CA VAL A 60 20.70 -41.02 -25.03
C VAL A 60 19.49 -41.39 -24.20
N ARG A 61 18.33 -40.82 -24.55
CA ARG A 61 17.02 -41.24 -24.02
C ARG A 61 16.38 -42.21 -25.00
N LEU A 62 16.11 -43.43 -24.55
CA LEU A 62 15.40 -44.44 -25.32
C LEU A 62 13.90 -44.14 -25.37
N SER A 63 13.24 -44.47 -26.48
CA SER A 63 11.78 -44.29 -26.65
C SER A 63 10.97 -45.24 -25.78
N ASP A 64 11.47 -46.45 -25.58
CA ASP A 64 10.95 -47.49 -24.71
C ASP A 64 12.06 -47.99 -23.79
N SER A 65 11.69 -48.48 -22.60
CA SER A 65 12.68 -49.03 -21.67
C SER A 65 13.09 -50.41 -22.17
N VAL A 66 14.37 -50.58 -22.53
CA VAL A 66 14.88 -51.80 -23.16
C VAL A 66 15.71 -52.59 -22.15
N VAL A 67 15.52 -53.91 -22.12
CA VAL A 67 16.36 -54.82 -21.33
C VAL A 67 17.58 -55.20 -22.17
N MET A 68 18.78 -54.79 -21.75
CA MET A 68 20.03 -55.12 -22.44
C MET A 68 20.59 -56.45 -21.92
N ASN A 69 20.25 -57.55 -22.61
CA ASN A 69 20.56 -58.93 -22.19
C ASN A 69 22.06 -59.29 -22.18
N SER A 70 22.94 -58.46 -22.74
CA SER A 70 24.39 -58.74 -22.86
C SER A 70 25.29 -57.81 -22.03
N SER A 71 24.74 -56.79 -21.37
CA SER A 71 25.53 -55.76 -20.68
C SER A 71 25.29 -55.69 -19.18
N LEU A 72 24.24 -56.34 -18.67
CA LEU A 72 23.87 -56.38 -17.26
C LEU A 72 23.62 -57.83 -16.84
N GLU A 73 24.16 -58.24 -15.69
CA GLU A 73 23.95 -59.59 -15.12
C GLU A 73 22.50 -59.85 -14.68
N SER A 74 21.65 -58.79 -14.66
CA SER A 74 20.23 -58.85 -14.32
C SER A 74 19.39 -58.17 -15.40
N PRO A 75 18.22 -58.72 -15.79
CA PRO A 75 17.36 -58.17 -16.84
C PRO A 75 16.61 -56.93 -16.33
N VAL A 76 17.31 -55.80 -16.31
CA VAL A 76 16.77 -54.51 -15.85
C VAL A 76 16.48 -53.60 -17.05
N PRO A 77 15.27 -53.02 -17.14
CA PRO A 77 14.93 -52.12 -18.24
C PRO A 77 15.65 -50.78 -18.08
N VAL A 78 16.50 -50.44 -19.04
CA VAL A 78 17.25 -49.18 -19.11
C VAL A 78 16.47 -48.18 -19.96
N ARG A 79 16.39 -46.93 -19.52
CA ARG A 79 15.71 -45.84 -20.26
C ARG A 79 16.68 -44.77 -20.75
N PHE A 80 17.73 -44.51 -19.98
CA PHE A 80 18.77 -43.55 -20.34
C PHE A 80 20.12 -44.25 -20.44
N VAL A 81 20.92 -43.87 -21.42
CA VAL A 81 22.29 -44.34 -21.59
C VAL A 81 23.19 -43.12 -21.62
N PHE A 82 24.17 -43.09 -20.71
CA PHE A 82 25.21 -42.07 -20.68
C PHE A 82 26.54 -42.69 -21.07
N VAL A 83 27.20 -42.10 -22.06
CA VAL A 83 28.50 -42.54 -22.56
C VAL A 83 29.50 -41.41 -22.38
N LEU A 84 30.64 -41.70 -21.75
CA LEU A 84 31.75 -40.78 -21.58
C LEU A 84 33.08 -41.50 -21.84
N VAL A 85 33.76 -41.16 -22.93
CA VAL A 85 35.02 -41.79 -23.32
C VAL A 85 36.05 -40.74 -23.75
N GLY A 86 37.29 -40.85 -23.30
CA GLY A 86 38.34 -39.92 -23.73
C GLY A 86 39.77 -40.35 -23.38
N PRO A 87 40.78 -39.55 -23.75
CA PRO A 87 42.19 -39.84 -23.49
C PRO A 87 42.58 -39.61 -22.02
N SER A 88 43.60 -40.32 -21.55
CA SER A 88 44.12 -40.27 -20.17
C SER A 88 44.86 -38.96 -19.81
N GLN A 89 45.25 -38.15 -20.80
CA GLN A 89 46.20 -37.04 -20.61
C GLN A 89 45.62 -35.74 -20.00
N ASN A 90 44.29 -35.64 -19.82
CA ASN A 90 43.64 -34.35 -19.50
C ASN A 90 43.36 -34.08 -18.02
N GLY A 91 43.87 -34.88 -17.08
CA GLY A 91 43.60 -34.67 -15.64
C GLY A 91 42.11 -34.80 -15.24
N ILE A 92 41.28 -35.30 -16.15
CA ILE A 92 39.85 -35.58 -15.93
C ILE A 92 39.74 -37.05 -15.52
N ASP A 93 39.29 -37.29 -14.30
CA ASP A 93 38.88 -38.63 -13.90
C ASP A 93 37.48 -38.92 -14.45
N TYR A 94 37.42 -39.74 -15.50
CA TYR A 94 36.17 -40.14 -16.13
C TYR A 94 35.27 -40.93 -15.18
N SER A 95 35.87 -41.64 -14.21
CA SER A 95 35.11 -42.37 -13.20
C SER A 95 34.37 -41.42 -12.26
N GLU A 96 34.99 -40.31 -11.86
CA GLU A 96 34.38 -39.29 -11.00
C GLU A 96 33.27 -38.53 -11.73
N SER A 97 33.52 -38.20 -13.00
CA SER A 97 32.52 -37.57 -13.87
C SER A 97 31.28 -38.45 -14.02
N GLY A 98 31.49 -39.77 -14.13
CA GLY A 98 30.43 -40.77 -14.09
C GLY A 98 29.61 -40.76 -12.80
N ARG A 99 30.29 -40.76 -11.65
CA ARG A 99 29.62 -40.68 -10.34
C ARG A 99 28.80 -39.40 -10.19
N ALA A 100 29.34 -38.27 -10.61
CA ALA A 100 28.65 -36.98 -10.55
C ALA A 100 27.35 -37.02 -11.38
N MET A 101 27.41 -37.60 -12.59
CA MET A 101 26.22 -37.81 -13.41
C MET A 101 25.24 -38.82 -12.78
N GLY A 102 25.74 -39.83 -12.07
CA GLY A 102 24.94 -40.74 -11.25
C GLY A 102 24.18 -40.01 -10.13
N ALA A 103 24.84 -39.09 -9.44
CA ALA A 103 24.22 -38.28 -8.39
C ALA A 103 23.15 -37.33 -8.96
N LEU A 104 23.40 -36.71 -10.12
CA LEU A 104 22.42 -35.93 -10.86
C LEU A 104 21.17 -36.77 -11.17
N MET A 105 21.35 -37.97 -11.73
CA MET A 105 20.23 -38.85 -12.11
C MET A 105 19.50 -39.48 -10.91
N ALA A 106 20.06 -39.39 -9.71
CA ALA A 106 19.36 -39.78 -8.48
C ALA A 106 18.33 -38.72 -8.04
N ASP A 107 18.48 -37.46 -8.47
CA ASP A 107 17.50 -36.41 -8.21
C ASP A 107 16.25 -36.59 -9.08
N TRP A 108 15.09 -36.68 -8.43
CA TRP A 108 13.84 -36.97 -9.12
C TRP A 108 13.38 -35.82 -10.01
N VAL A 109 13.69 -34.56 -9.65
CA VAL A 109 13.32 -33.37 -10.43
C VAL A 109 14.12 -33.34 -11.72
N PHE A 110 15.45 -33.50 -11.62
CA PHE A 110 16.31 -33.58 -12.80
C PHE A 110 15.97 -34.78 -13.70
N CYS A 111 15.67 -35.95 -13.12
CA CYS A 111 15.24 -37.13 -13.88
C CYS A 111 13.93 -36.86 -14.65
N LEU A 112 12.98 -36.13 -14.05
CA LEU A 112 11.73 -35.74 -14.69
C LEU A 112 11.96 -34.73 -15.82
N GLU A 113 12.79 -33.71 -15.61
CA GLU A 113 13.15 -32.73 -16.64
C GLU A 113 13.89 -33.39 -17.81
N ALA A 114 14.83 -34.30 -17.53
CA ALA A 114 15.49 -35.11 -18.55
C ALA A 114 14.51 -36.03 -19.31
N PHE A 115 13.43 -36.48 -18.65
CA PHE A 115 12.35 -37.24 -19.31
C PHE A 115 11.49 -36.36 -20.21
N LEU A 116 11.25 -35.09 -19.85
CA LEU A 116 10.43 -34.14 -20.60
C LEU A 116 11.22 -33.37 -21.67
N ALA A 117 12.55 -33.35 -21.58
CA ALA A 117 13.44 -32.63 -22.49
C ALA A 117 13.18 -33.02 -23.96
N GLN A 118 12.95 -32.02 -24.82
CA GLN A 118 12.80 -32.25 -26.26
C GLN A 118 14.06 -31.82 -27.02
N THR A 119 14.82 -30.89 -26.46
CA THR A 119 16.06 -30.36 -27.01
C THR A 119 17.25 -30.60 -26.09
N ASP A 120 18.45 -30.54 -26.66
CA ASP A 120 19.72 -30.53 -25.92
C ASP A 120 19.79 -29.37 -24.90
N LYS A 121 19.25 -28.21 -25.29
CA LYS A 121 19.16 -27.02 -24.45
C LYS A 121 18.34 -27.26 -23.18
N ASP A 122 17.23 -27.99 -23.27
CA ASP A 122 16.39 -28.30 -22.11
C ASP A 122 17.15 -29.15 -21.09
N LEU A 123 17.94 -30.12 -21.56
CA LEU A 123 18.77 -30.96 -20.70
C LEU A 123 19.90 -30.16 -20.06
N THR A 124 20.56 -29.26 -20.81
CA THR A 124 21.60 -28.39 -20.23
C THR A 124 21.03 -27.38 -19.23
N ASN A 125 19.81 -26.87 -19.46
CA ASN A 125 19.13 -26.01 -18.51
C ASN A 125 18.77 -26.77 -17.22
N ALA A 126 18.27 -28.00 -17.33
CA ALA A 126 18.00 -28.85 -16.18
C ALA A 126 19.26 -29.12 -15.33
N ILE A 127 20.42 -29.30 -15.98
CA ILE A 127 21.71 -29.43 -15.27
C ILE A 127 22.06 -28.12 -14.56
N ALA A 128 21.91 -26.97 -15.23
CA ALA A 128 22.16 -25.67 -14.64
C ALA A 128 21.25 -25.38 -13.43
N ASP A 129 19.94 -25.66 -13.56
CA ASP A 129 18.95 -25.49 -12.50
C ASP A 129 19.25 -26.38 -11.28
N PHE A 130 19.75 -27.59 -11.50
CA PHE A 130 20.24 -28.44 -10.42
C PHE A 130 21.48 -27.86 -9.75
N MET A 131 22.45 -27.35 -10.53
CA MET A 131 23.67 -26.74 -9.98
C MET A 131 23.37 -25.46 -9.19
N ASP A 132 22.45 -24.62 -9.67
CA ASP A 132 21.98 -23.42 -8.97
C ASP A 132 21.32 -23.77 -7.62
N CYS A 133 20.78 -25.00 -7.50
CA CYS A 133 20.20 -25.53 -6.27
C CYS A 133 21.18 -26.33 -5.40
N SER A 134 22.44 -26.48 -5.82
CA SER A 134 23.45 -27.27 -5.14
C SER A 134 24.30 -26.39 -4.22
N ILE A 135 24.37 -26.75 -2.93
CA ILE A 135 25.21 -26.06 -1.96
C ILE A 135 26.58 -26.74 -1.94
N VAL A 136 27.59 -26.05 -2.44
CA VAL A 136 28.98 -26.51 -2.38
C VAL A 136 29.54 -26.18 -1.00
N ILE A 137 29.86 -27.21 -0.21
CA ILE A 137 30.51 -27.06 1.08
C ILE A 137 32.01 -27.30 0.87
N PRO A 138 32.89 -26.34 1.21
CA PRO A 138 34.33 -26.55 1.11
C PRO A 138 34.76 -27.70 2.04
N PRO A 139 35.76 -28.51 1.65
CA PRO A 139 36.29 -29.59 2.48
C PRO A 139 37.17 -29.04 3.61
N THR A 140 36.58 -28.28 4.53
CA THR A 140 37.21 -27.75 5.75
C THR A 140 36.60 -28.39 6.99
N GLU A 141 37.39 -28.60 8.04
CA GLU A 141 36.90 -29.14 9.31
C GLU A 141 35.86 -28.20 9.93
N ILE A 142 34.63 -28.69 10.09
CA ILE A 142 33.52 -27.94 10.69
C ILE A 142 33.67 -28.06 12.22
N GLN A 143 34.13 -26.98 12.85
CA GLN A 143 34.43 -26.97 14.30
C GLN A 143 33.17 -26.88 15.17
N ASP A 144 32.06 -26.32 14.67
CA ASP A 144 30.81 -26.16 15.43
C ASP A 144 29.56 -26.41 14.54
N LYS A 145 28.58 -27.13 15.08
CA LYS A 145 27.29 -27.40 14.43
C LYS A 145 26.49 -26.10 14.18
N GLY A 146 26.71 -25.06 14.99
CA GLY A 146 26.09 -23.74 14.80
C GLY A 146 26.45 -23.07 13.47
N MET A 147 27.61 -23.39 12.87
CA MET A 147 28.01 -22.83 11.57
C MET A 147 27.16 -23.33 10.39
N LEU A 148 26.49 -24.49 10.55
CA LEU A 148 25.61 -25.06 9.52
C LEU A 148 24.17 -24.56 9.63
N GLU A 149 23.79 -23.92 10.74
CA GLU A 149 22.41 -23.50 11.01
C GLU A 149 21.88 -22.46 10.00
N PRO A 150 22.67 -21.44 9.57
CA PRO A 150 22.27 -20.54 8.49
C PRO A 150 22.09 -21.25 7.14
N ILE A 151 22.91 -22.26 6.86
CA ILE A 151 22.88 -23.03 5.61
C ILE A 151 21.61 -23.87 5.54
N ILE A 152 21.14 -24.44 6.66
CA ILE A 152 19.88 -25.18 6.72
C ILE A 152 18.70 -24.29 6.35
N HIS A 153 18.67 -23.05 6.84
CA HIS A 153 17.59 -22.11 6.49
C HIS A 153 17.63 -21.76 5.00
N PHE A 154 18.82 -21.49 4.47
CA PHE A 154 19.03 -21.20 3.06
C PHE A 154 18.63 -22.39 2.16
N GLN A 155 19.06 -23.60 2.50
CA GLN A 155 18.69 -24.84 1.82
C GLN A 155 17.17 -25.05 1.80
N LYS A 156 16.50 -24.85 2.94
CA LYS A 156 15.02 -24.94 3.03
C LYS A 156 14.32 -23.91 2.16
N LYS A 157 14.90 -22.73 1.96
CA LYS A 157 14.36 -21.71 1.06
C LYS A 157 14.53 -22.12 -0.40
N MET A 158 15.73 -22.54 -0.80
CA MET A 158 16.02 -22.99 -2.17
C MET A 158 15.14 -24.18 -2.59
N LEU A 159 15.00 -25.19 -1.70
CA LEU A 159 14.12 -26.33 -1.95
C LEU A 159 12.65 -25.90 -2.12
N ARG A 160 12.21 -24.91 -1.35
CA ARG A 160 10.83 -24.40 -1.42
C ARG A 160 10.57 -23.62 -2.70
N ASP A 161 11.55 -22.85 -3.16
CA ASP A 161 11.47 -22.13 -4.43
C ASP A 161 11.48 -23.10 -5.62
N ARG A 162 12.24 -24.20 -5.53
CA ARG A 162 12.24 -25.31 -6.51
C ARG A 162 10.92 -26.09 -6.56
N LEU A 163 10.25 -26.25 -5.42
CA LEU A 163 8.96 -26.95 -5.28
C LEU A 163 7.73 -26.08 -5.62
N ARG A 164 7.90 -24.78 -5.89
CA ARG A 164 6.77 -23.94 -6.37
C ARG A 164 6.48 -24.30 -7.83
N PRO A 165 5.33 -24.91 -8.15
CA PRO A 165 5.09 -25.41 -9.48
C PRO A 165 4.85 -24.24 -10.44
N ILE A 166 5.66 -24.17 -11.50
CA ILE A 166 5.31 -23.48 -12.74
C ILE A 166 4.50 -24.39 -13.68
N ASP A 167 4.43 -25.71 -13.45
CA ASP A 167 3.78 -26.60 -14.41
C ASP A 167 2.51 -27.27 -13.92
N THR A 168 1.40 -26.75 -14.43
CA THR A 168 0.06 -27.36 -14.59
C THR A 168 0.05 -28.67 -15.40
N ARG A 169 1.20 -29.33 -15.60
CA ARG A 169 1.36 -30.54 -16.43
C ARG A 169 1.32 -31.85 -15.65
N LEU A 170 1.37 -31.82 -14.32
CA LEU A 170 1.15 -33.00 -13.47
C LEU A 170 -0.30 -33.05 -12.97
N GLY A 171 -1.21 -33.42 -13.86
CA GLY A 171 -2.49 -34.02 -13.46
C GLY A 171 -2.30 -35.54 -13.36
N GLY A 172 -2.11 -36.05 -12.15
CA GLY A 172 -2.00 -37.49 -11.93
C GLY A 172 -1.68 -37.80 -10.48
N ASP A 173 -2.65 -38.40 -9.80
CA ASP A 173 -2.63 -38.80 -8.39
C ASP A 173 -1.34 -39.48 -7.92
N THR A 174 -1.11 -39.36 -6.61
CA THR A 174 -0.15 -40.10 -5.75
C THR A 174 1.25 -39.51 -5.57
N PHE A 175 1.37 -38.47 -4.75
CA PHE A 175 2.50 -38.36 -3.81
C PHE A 175 2.01 -37.88 -2.45
N PHE A 176 2.14 -38.75 -1.45
CA PHE A 176 1.93 -38.43 -0.03
C PHE A 176 3.03 -37.48 0.45
N LEU A 177 2.89 -36.19 0.15
CA LEU A 177 3.47 -35.17 1.00
C LEU A 177 2.62 -35.12 2.27
N GLN A 178 3.24 -35.51 3.37
CA GLN A 178 2.75 -35.25 4.71
C GLN A 178 2.42 -33.76 4.80
N LYS A 179 1.11 -33.48 4.75
CA LYS A 179 0.55 -32.14 4.82
C LYS A 179 0.88 -31.65 6.23
N GLU A 180 1.95 -30.87 6.40
CA GLU A 180 2.03 -29.94 7.53
C GLU A 180 0.66 -29.24 7.61
N PRO A 181 0.11 -28.98 8.81
CA PRO A 181 -1.20 -28.37 8.94
C PRO A 181 -1.18 -27.07 8.16
N THR A 182 -1.76 -27.11 6.96
CA THR A 182 -1.95 -25.97 6.10
C THR A 182 -2.68 -24.97 6.96
N LYS A 183 -2.00 -23.87 7.32
CA LYS A 183 -2.65 -22.69 7.89
C LYS A 183 -3.94 -22.50 7.09
N PRO A 184 -5.10 -22.36 7.75
CA PRO A 184 -6.36 -22.23 7.03
C PRO A 184 -6.18 -21.17 5.94
N PRO A 185 -6.69 -21.43 4.71
CA PRO A 185 -6.57 -20.46 3.63
C PRO A 185 -7.04 -19.10 4.17
N ARG A 186 -6.23 -18.06 3.96
CA ARG A 186 -6.56 -16.69 4.40
C ARG A 186 -7.95 -16.37 3.85
N GLU A 187 -8.96 -16.33 4.73
CA GLU A 187 -10.32 -15.99 4.32
C GLU A 187 -10.30 -14.58 3.73
N ASP A 188 -10.80 -14.46 2.49
CA ASP A 188 -10.93 -13.19 1.81
C ASP A 188 -11.97 -12.33 2.56
N PRO A 189 -11.57 -11.21 3.19
CA PRO A 189 -12.47 -10.36 3.98
C PRO A 189 -13.59 -9.72 3.14
N LEU A 190 -13.45 -9.72 1.81
CA LEU A 190 -14.38 -9.10 0.88
C LEU A 190 -15.23 -10.16 0.15
N ALA A 191 -15.20 -11.42 0.55
CA ALA A 191 -16.05 -12.47 -0.02
C ALA A 191 -17.50 -12.34 0.47
N ARG A 192 -18.45 -12.37 -0.47
CA ARG A 192 -19.88 -12.29 -0.15
C ARG A 192 -20.33 -13.49 0.66
N THR A 193 -21.15 -13.23 1.67
CA THR A 193 -21.66 -14.27 2.59
C THR A 193 -23.09 -14.70 2.26
N GLY A 194 -23.86 -13.86 1.55
CA GLY A 194 -25.20 -14.17 1.07
C GLY A 194 -26.35 -13.92 2.04
N TYR A 195 -26.07 -13.42 3.26
CA TYR A 195 -27.08 -13.00 4.24
C TYR A 195 -26.86 -11.54 4.66
N PRO A 196 -27.93 -10.80 5.00
CA PRO A 196 -27.80 -9.39 5.35
C PRO A 196 -26.90 -9.20 6.57
N PHE A 197 -26.03 -8.18 6.51
CA PHE A 197 -25.00 -7.89 7.52
C PHE A 197 -23.94 -8.98 7.74
N GLY A 198 -23.86 -10.00 6.89
CA GLY A 198 -22.95 -11.11 7.13
C GLY A 198 -21.47 -10.74 7.09
N GLY A 199 -21.07 -9.90 6.14
CA GLY A 199 -19.72 -9.31 6.11
C GLY A 199 -19.36 -8.56 7.41
N MET A 200 -20.29 -7.78 7.97
CA MET A 200 -20.08 -7.05 9.22
C MET A 200 -19.89 -7.98 10.42
N VAL A 201 -20.72 -9.02 10.55
CA VAL A 201 -20.61 -9.99 11.66
C VAL A 201 -19.30 -10.75 11.58
N LYS A 202 -18.83 -11.11 10.37
CA LYS A 202 -17.52 -11.74 10.17
C LYS A 202 -16.37 -10.82 10.57
N ASP A 203 -16.42 -9.55 10.16
CA ASP A 203 -15.42 -8.54 10.54
C ASP A 203 -15.31 -8.42 12.07
N LEU A 204 -16.46 -8.34 12.75
CA LEU A 204 -16.55 -8.25 14.20
C LEU A 204 -15.98 -9.50 14.88
N LYS A 205 -16.43 -10.69 14.46
CA LYS A 205 -16.02 -11.98 15.05
C LYS A 205 -14.52 -12.21 14.92
N ARG A 206 -13.91 -11.79 13.80
CA ARG A 206 -12.48 -11.92 13.58
C ARG A 206 -11.69 -10.96 14.46
N ARG A 207 -12.06 -9.67 14.50
CA ARG A 207 -11.24 -8.67 15.22
C ARG A 207 -11.41 -8.74 16.73
N TYR A 208 -12.64 -8.92 17.24
CA TYR A 208 -12.89 -8.83 18.68
C TYR A 208 -12.21 -9.94 19.49
N ARG A 209 -11.86 -11.06 18.86
CA ARG A 209 -11.02 -12.10 19.49
C ARG A 209 -9.63 -11.57 19.90
N HIS A 210 -9.12 -10.59 19.17
CA HIS A 210 -7.80 -9.99 19.40
C HIS A 210 -7.87 -8.68 20.19
N TYR A 211 -9.04 -8.26 20.67
CA TYR A 211 -9.25 -6.96 21.32
C TYR A 211 -8.31 -6.74 22.52
N ILE A 212 -8.20 -7.72 23.42
CA ILE A 212 -7.35 -7.62 24.62
C ILE A 212 -5.86 -7.58 24.22
N SER A 213 -5.48 -8.32 23.18
CA SER A 213 -4.10 -8.33 22.69
C SER A 213 -3.66 -6.98 22.10
N ASP A 214 -4.59 -6.14 21.67
CA ASP A 214 -4.27 -4.80 21.15
C ASP A 214 -3.74 -3.86 22.26
N TYR A 215 -4.09 -4.09 23.52
CA TYR A 215 -3.57 -3.32 24.65
C TYR A 215 -2.22 -3.85 25.15
N THR A 216 -1.99 -5.16 25.09
CA THR A 216 -0.69 -5.74 25.44
C THR A 216 0.38 -5.40 24.40
N ASP A 217 0.02 -5.41 23.11
CA ASP A 217 0.94 -5.10 22.01
C ASP A 217 1.31 -3.60 21.97
N ALA A 218 0.51 -2.75 22.60
CA ALA A 218 0.75 -1.32 22.69
C ALA A 218 1.88 -0.91 23.64
N LEU A 219 2.33 -1.81 24.53
CA LEU A 219 3.40 -1.54 25.51
C LEU A 219 4.80 -1.50 24.90
N ASN A 220 4.92 -1.62 23.57
CA ASN A 220 6.19 -1.50 22.87
C ASN A 220 6.66 -0.03 22.80
N PRO A 221 7.92 0.31 23.11
CA PRO A 221 8.43 1.67 23.03
C PRO A 221 8.30 2.33 21.64
N GLN A 222 8.28 1.53 20.56
CA GLN A 222 8.02 2.01 19.21
C GLN A 222 6.66 2.72 19.08
N VAL A 223 5.66 2.31 19.87
CA VAL A 223 4.31 2.88 19.87
C VAL A 223 4.34 4.33 20.37
N LEU A 224 5.17 4.65 21.37
CA LEU A 224 5.31 6.01 21.88
C LEU A 224 5.89 6.94 20.82
N ALA A 225 6.94 6.49 20.11
CA ALA A 225 7.51 7.25 18.99
C ALA A 225 6.48 7.47 17.87
N ALA A 226 5.70 6.42 17.54
CA ALA A 226 4.62 6.52 16.56
C ALA A 226 3.52 7.51 16.99
N VAL A 227 3.16 7.56 18.29
CA VAL A 227 2.17 8.53 18.82
C VAL A 227 2.62 9.96 18.59
N ILE A 228 3.86 10.29 18.96
CA ILE A 228 4.37 11.65 18.82
C ILE A 228 4.42 12.04 17.33
N PHE A 229 4.95 11.15 16.49
CA PHE A 229 5.04 11.40 15.05
C PHE A 229 3.65 11.61 14.41
N ILE A 230 2.71 10.69 14.68
CA ILE A 230 1.39 10.74 14.06
C ILE A 230 0.52 11.86 14.64
N TYR A 231 0.75 12.28 15.89
CA TYR A 231 0.11 13.47 16.45
C TYR A 231 0.40 14.71 15.59
N PHE A 232 1.66 14.99 15.27
CA PHE A 232 2.00 16.13 14.41
C PHE A 232 1.51 15.95 12.97
N ALA A 233 1.57 14.72 12.44
CA ALA A 233 1.03 14.40 11.12
C ALA A 233 -0.50 14.52 11.04
N ALA A 234 -1.23 14.38 12.15
CA ALA A 234 -2.68 14.54 12.23
C ALA A 234 -3.08 16.00 12.51
N LEU A 235 -2.36 16.68 13.40
CA LEU A 235 -2.62 18.05 13.82
C LEU A 235 -2.43 19.03 12.67
N SER A 236 -1.35 18.91 11.90
CA SER A 236 -1.06 19.86 10.82
C SER A 236 -2.21 19.92 9.79
N PRO A 237 -2.66 18.82 9.15
CA PRO A 237 -3.81 18.87 8.25
C PRO A 237 -5.11 19.31 8.92
N ALA A 238 -5.34 19.00 10.20
CA ALA A 238 -6.53 19.45 10.91
C ALA A 238 -6.57 20.98 11.04
N ILE A 239 -5.43 21.61 11.34
CA ILE A 239 -5.30 23.08 11.35
C ILE A 239 -5.49 23.63 9.95
N THR A 240 -4.77 23.07 8.96
CA THR A 240 -4.76 23.57 7.59
C THR A 240 -6.15 23.49 6.95
N PHE A 241 -6.82 22.34 7.05
CA PHE A 241 -8.18 22.17 6.53
C PHE A 241 -9.21 22.95 7.33
N GLY A 242 -9.06 23.05 8.65
CA GLY A 242 -9.96 23.83 9.50
C GLY A 242 -9.94 25.32 9.15
N GLY A 243 -8.74 25.86 8.86
CA GLY A 243 -8.58 27.24 8.39
C GLY A 243 -9.24 27.47 7.03
N LEU A 244 -9.10 26.51 6.08
CA LEU A 244 -9.79 26.61 4.80
C LEU A 244 -11.31 26.50 4.94
N LEU A 245 -11.77 25.60 5.80
CA LEU A 245 -13.19 25.40 6.03
C LEU A 245 -13.83 26.67 6.60
N ALA A 246 -13.12 27.36 7.51
CA ALA A 246 -13.54 28.65 8.04
C ALA A 246 -13.63 29.73 6.96
N ASP A 247 -12.66 29.78 6.04
CA ASP A 247 -12.67 30.74 4.92
C ASP A 247 -13.80 30.45 3.93
N LYS A 248 -13.98 29.18 3.53
CA LYS A 248 -14.97 28.77 2.51
C LYS A 248 -16.40 28.80 3.00
N THR A 249 -16.64 28.55 4.29
CA THR A 249 -17.97 28.55 4.89
C THR A 249 -18.29 29.85 5.61
N GLU A 250 -17.59 30.95 5.34
CA GLU A 250 -17.80 32.25 5.99
C GLU A 250 -17.87 32.16 7.53
N LYS A 251 -16.98 31.35 8.11
CA LYS A 251 -16.84 31.09 9.56
C LYS A 251 -18.01 30.34 10.20
N TYR A 252 -18.87 29.67 9.43
CA TYR A 252 -19.86 28.73 9.99
C TYR A 252 -19.19 27.49 10.60
N MET A 253 -18.09 27.01 10.02
CA MET A 253 -17.35 25.85 10.51
C MET A 253 -15.86 26.07 10.31
N GLY A 254 -15.04 25.81 11.33
CA GLY A 254 -13.60 26.09 11.26
C GLY A 254 -12.74 25.10 12.00
N VAL A 255 -11.62 25.60 12.53
CA VAL A 255 -10.56 24.79 13.16
C VAL A 255 -11.07 24.09 14.42
N SER A 256 -11.80 24.81 15.27
CA SER A 256 -12.35 24.27 16.53
C SER A 256 -13.24 23.06 16.29
N GLU A 257 -14.21 23.17 15.39
CA GLU A 257 -15.17 22.11 15.09
C GLU A 257 -14.48 20.92 14.45
N LEU A 258 -13.50 21.17 13.58
CA LEU A 258 -12.74 20.10 12.97
C LEU A 258 -11.85 19.36 13.97
N MET A 259 -11.16 20.07 14.87
CA MET A 259 -10.31 19.44 15.89
C MET A 259 -11.15 18.63 16.89
N ILE A 260 -12.30 19.15 17.32
CA ILE A 260 -13.24 18.44 18.20
C ILE A 260 -13.82 17.21 17.49
N SER A 261 -14.23 17.36 16.23
CA SER A 261 -14.70 16.25 15.41
C SER A 261 -13.65 15.15 15.31
N THR A 262 -12.41 15.53 14.97
CA THR A 262 -11.29 14.59 14.79
C THR A 262 -10.94 13.89 16.11
N SER A 263 -11.01 14.60 17.23
CA SER A 263 -10.74 14.03 18.55
C SER A 263 -11.81 13.03 18.97
N ILE A 264 -13.08 13.45 19.01
CA ILE A 264 -14.19 12.61 19.49
C ILE A 264 -14.39 11.41 18.56
N GLN A 265 -14.44 11.65 17.24
CA GLN A 265 -14.60 10.56 16.28
C GLN A 265 -13.36 9.66 16.25
N GLY A 266 -12.15 10.21 16.39
CA GLY A 266 -10.93 9.41 16.48
C GLY A 266 -10.92 8.49 17.70
N VAL A 267 -11.33 8.99 18.87
CA VAL A 267 -11.43 8.20 20.11
C VAL A 267 -12.44 7.07 19.97
N ILE A 268 -13.66 7.38 19.55
CA ILE A 268 -14.73 6.38 19.41
C ILE A 268 -14.32 5.33 18.36
N PHE A 269 -13.75 5.77 17.24
CA PHE A 269 -13.30 4.87 16.19
C PHE A 269 -12.17 3.95 16.66
N CYS A 270 -11.12 4.45 17.31
CA CYS A 270 -10.01 3.60 17.77
C CYS A 270 -10.45 2.56 18.80
N LEU A 271 -11.45 2.89 19.64
CA LEU A 271 -12.02 1.96 20.61
C LEU A 271 -12.86 0.87 19.95
N ILE A 272 -13.69 1.20 18.96
CA ILE A 272 -14.70 0.27 18.43
C ILE A 272 -14.24 -0.41 17.13
N ALA A 273 -13.52 0.29 16.26
CA ALA A 273 -13.20 -0.15 14.90
C ALA A 273 -12.53 -1.53 14.81
N ALA A 274 -12.76 -2.18 13.68
CA ALA A 274 -12.09 -3.40 13.28
C ALA A 274 -10.64 -3.17 12.84
N GLN A 275 -10.31 -2.01 12.23
CA GLN A 275 -8.94 -1.63 11.91
C GLN A 275 -8.54 -0.31 12.62
N PRO A 276 -8.04 -0.38 13.88
CA PRO A 276 -7.67 0.80 14.66
C PRO A 276 -6.37 1.49 14.21
N VAL A 277 -5.65 0.90 13.24
CA VAL A 277 -4.49 1.53 12.60
C VAL A 277 -4.91 2.69 11.68
N LEU A 278 -6.18 2.72 11.25
CA LEU A 278 -6.71 3.82 10.44
C LEU A 278 -6.80 5.11 11.27
N ILE A 279 -6.26 6.20 10.74
CA ILE A 279 -6.38 7.53 11.32
C ILE A 279 -7.46 8.28 10.56
N ILE A 280 -8.55 8.60 11.25
CA ILE A 280 -9.64 9.39 10.72
C ILE A 280 -9.23 10.86 10.66
N GLY A 281 -9.68 11.55 9.63
CA GLY A 281 -9.75 13.01 9.66
C GLY A 281 -10.38 13.58 8.41
N PHE A 282 -10.36 14.91 8.31
CA PHE A 282 -10.94 15.60 7.16
C PHE A 282 -10.06 15.45 5.92
N SER A 283 -10.70 15.43 4.76
CA SER A 283 -10.08 15.22 3.46
C SER A 283 -10.41 16.36 2.49
N GLY A 284 -9.61 16.47 1.43
CA GLY A 284 -9.82 17.46 0.37
C GLY A 284 -11.18 17.32 -0.33
N PRO A 285 -11.62 16.11 -0.72
CA PRO A 285 -12.93 15.93 -1.34
C PRO A 285 -14.10 16.36 -0.45
N LEU A 286 -14.01 16.11 0.86
CA LEU A 286 -15.01 16.61 1.81
C LEU A 286 -15.01 18.14 1.83
N LEU A 287 -13.85 18.80 1.86
CA LEU A 287 -13.77 20.27 1.76
C LEU A 287 -14.47 20.83 0.51
N VAL A 288 -14.22 20.21 -0.66
CA VAL A 288 -14.82 20.64 -1.92
C VAL A 288 -16.34 20.48 -1.90
N PHE A 289 -16.83 19.39 -1.31
CA PHE A 289 -18.27 19.21 -1.12
C PHE A 289 -18.85 20.28 -0.19
N GLU A 290 -18.20 20.59 0.94
CA GLU A 290 -18.69 21.61 1.88
C GLU A 290 -18.81 22.98 1.22
N GLU A 291 -17.80 23.38 0.44
CA GLU A 291 -17.80 24.63 -0.31
C GLU A 291 -18.95 24.68 -1.32
N ALA A 292 -19.15 23.60 -2.08
CA ALA A 292 -20.23 23.51 -3.07
C ALA A 292 -21.62 23.53 -2.40
N PHE A 293 -21.79 22.79 -1.32
CA PHE A 293 -23.06 22.73 -0.58
C PHE A 293 -23.38 24.06 0.10
N TYR A 294 -22.38 24.73 0.68
CA TYR A 294 -22.53 26.07 1.25
C TYR A 294 -22.98 27.09 0.20
N SER A 295 -22.29 27.13 -0.96
CA SER A 295 -22.62 28.03 -2.06
C SER A 295 -24.03 27.77 -2.63
N PHE A 296 -24.41 26.50 -2.76
CA PHE A 296 -25.76 26.10 -3.17
C PHE A 296 -26.82 26.61 -2.17
N CYS A 297 -26.64 26.32 -0.87
CA CYS A 297 -27.57 26.76 0.17
C CYS A 297 -27.70 28.28 0.22
N LYS A 298 -26.59 29.01 0.08
CA LYS A 298 -26.57 30.48 0.04
C LYS A 298 -27.35 31.02 -1.16
N THR A 299 -27.16 30.44 -2.34
CA THR A 299 -27.86 30.85 -3.57
C THR A 299 -29.37 30.60 -3.49
N GLN A 300 -29.77 29.49 -2.88
CA GLN A 300 -31.18 29.12 -2.69
C GLN A 300 -31.83 29.79 -1.46
N GLY A 301 -31.06 30.51 -0.64
CA GLY A 301 -31.53 31.13 0.60
C GLY A 301 -31.91 30.12 1.70
N ILE A 302 -31.36 28.91 1.65
CA ILE A 302 -31.60 27.80 2.60
C ILE A 302 -30.50 27.79 3.66
N GLU A 303 -30.85 27.42 4.90
CA GLU A 303 -29.87 27.27 5.98
C GLU A 303 -28.94 26.08 5.73
N TYR A 304 -27.68 26.39 5.43
CA TYR A 304 -26.61 25.40 5.19
C TYR A 304 -26.48 24.38 6.34
N ILE A 305 -26.43 24.86 7.58
CA ILE A 305 -26.14 24.01 8.73
C ILE A 305 -27.28 23.02 9.04
N VAL A 306 -28.53 23.39 8.74
CA VAL A 306 -29.69 22.51 8.90
C VAL A 306 -29.77 21.52 7.74
N GLY A 307 -29.49 21.97 6.52
CA GLY A 307 -29.34 21.07 5.37
C GLY A 307 -28.28 20.00 5.61
N ARG A 308 -27.19 20.34 6.31
CA ARG A 308 -26.14 19.40 6.73
C ARG A 308 -26.68 18.26 7.60
N ILE A 309 -27.60 18.54 8.54
CA ILE A 309 -28.19 17.50 9.39
C ILE A 309 -28.95 16.50 8.53
N TRP A 310 -29.77 16.99 7.59
CA TRP A 310 -30.54 16.13 6.71
C TRP A 310 -29.63 15.29 5.80
N VAL A 311 -28.54 15.87 5.29
CA VAL A 311 -27.49 15.10 4.61
C VAL A 311 -26.93 14.01 5.54
N GLY A 312 -26.60 14.34 6.79
CA GLY A 312 -26.13 13.39 7.80
C GLY A 312 -27.10 12.27 8.14
N MET A 313 -28.40 12.57 8.23
CA MET A 313 -29.45 11.58 8.47
C MET A 313 -29.57 10.59 7.32
N TRP A 314 -29.55 11.10 6.08
CA TRP A 314 -29.53 10.24 4.89
C TRP A 314 -28.25 9.41 4.79
N LEU A 315 -27.09 9.94 5.22
CA LEU A 315 -25.86 9.15 5.29
C LEU A 315 -26.00 7.90 6.17
N ILE A 316 -26.66 8.03 7.34
CA ILE A 316 -26.92 6.88 8.24
C ILE A 316 -27.81 5.85 7.55
N VAL A 317 -28.89 6.29 6.89
CA VAL A 317 -29.79 5.38 6.17
C VAL A 317 -29.06 4.66 5.03
N ILE A 318 -28.30 5.40 4.23
CA ILE A 318 -27.56 4.86 3.09
C ILE A 318 -26.51 3.84 3.56
N VAL A 319 -25.74 4.13 4.61
CA VAL A 319 -24.73 3.18 5.08
C VAL A 319 -25.33 1.91 5.64
N ILE A 320 -26.46 1.98 6.36
CA ILE A 320 -27.15 0.78 6.88
C ILE A 320 -27.57 -0.11 5.70
N ILE A 321 -28.14 0.46 4.65
CA ILE A 321 -28.55 -0.29 3.45
C ILE A 321 -27.34 -0.91 2.75
N ILE A 322 -26.28 -0.12 2.51
CA ILE A 322 -25.10 -0.60 1.78
C ILE A 322 -24.35 -1.69 2.56
N VAL A 323 -24.24 -1.56 3.89
CA VAL A 323 -23.62 -2.58 4.74
C VAL A 323 -24.49 -3.84 4.81
N ALA A 324 -25.81 -3.69 4.86
CA ALA A 324 -26.73 -4.83 4.82
C ALA A 324 -26.57 -5.65 3.52
N VAL A 325 -26.35 -4.99 2.37
CA VAL A 325 -26.18 -5.62 1.04
C VAL A 325 -24.73 -6.04 0.76
N GLU A 326 -23.83 -5.94 1.74
CA GLU A 326 -22.40 -6.25 1.58
C GLU A 326 -21.73 -5.44 0.45
N GLY A 327 -22.02 -4.14 0.41
CA GLY A 327 -21.52 -3.24 -0.62
C GLY A 327 -20.00 -3.10 -0.68
N SER A 328 -19.27 -3.44 0.39
CA SER A 328 -17.80 -3.44 0.38
C SER A 328 -17.22 -4.44 -0.64
N PHE A 329 -17.99 -5.41 -1.14
CA PHE A 329 -17.58 -6.22 -2.29
C PHE A 329 -17.22 -5.38 -3.52
N LEU A 330 -17.87 -4.22 -3.73
CA LEU A 330 -17.60 -3.33 -4.87
C LEU A 330 -16.16 -2.82 -4.89
N VAL A 331 -15.50 -2.79 -3.73
CA VAL A 331 -14.12 -2.34 -3.56
C VAL A 331 -13.15 -3.22 -4.34
N LYS A 332 -13.46 -4.51 -4.57
CA LYS A 332 -12.65 -5.41 -5.41
C LYS A 332 -12.55 -4.97 -6.87
N PHE A 333 -13.51 -4.17 -7.34
CA PHE A 333 -13.49 -3.64 -8.70
C PHE A 333 -12.71 -2.32 -8.83
N ILE A 334 -12.32 -1.70 -7.71
CA ILE A 334 -11.52 -0.49 -7.70
C ILE A 334 -10.05 -0.88 -7.93
N SER A 335 -9.62 -0.87 -9.19
CA SER A 335 -8.22 -1.16 -9.53
C SER A 335 -7.32 0.07 -9.38
N ARG A 336 -6.01 -0.15 -9.48
CA ARG A 336 -4.98 0.90 -9.44
C ARG A 336 -5.25 2.00 -10.48
N PHE A 337 -5.80 1.66 -11.65
CA PHE A 337 -6.25 2.62 -12.68
C PHE A 337 -7.11 3.75 -12.11
N THR A 338 -8.18 3.42 -11.38
CA THR A 338 -9.09 4.41 -10.79
C THR A 338 -8.45 5.13 -9.61
N GLN A 339 -7.70 4.40 -8.77
CA GLN A 339 -7.03 4.97 -7.61
C GLN A 339 -6.01 6.04 -8.01
N GLU A 340 -5.18 5.78 -9.02
CA GLU A 340 -4.13 6.70 -9.48
C GLU A 340 -4.71 7.94 -10.15
N ILE A 341 -5.76 7.80 -10.98
CA ILE A 341 -6.47 8.94 -11.56
C ILE A 341 -7.03 9.84 -10.44
N PHE A 342 -7.64 9.25 -9.42
CA PHE A 342 -8.19 9.98 -8.29
C PHE A 342 -7.10 10.69 -7.48
N SER A 343 -5.99 10.02 -7.18
CA SER A 343 -4.87 10.60 -6.44
C SER A 343 -4.25 11.78 -7.19
N ILE A 344 -3.96 11.66 -8.49
CA ILE A 344 -3.43 12.78 -9.30
C ILE A 344 -4.42 13.93 -9.38
N LEU A 345 -5.72 13.64 -9.51
CA LEU A 345 -6.76 14.67 -9.50
C LEU A 345 -6.72 15.49 -8.21
N ILE A 346 -6.68 14.83 -7.04
CA ILE A 346 -6.59 15.52 -5.75
C ILE A 346 -5.30 16.36 -5.66
N SER A 347 -4.15 15.80 -6.05
CA SER A 347 -2.88 16.52 -6.07
C SER A 347 -2.95 17.79 -6.93
N LEU A 348 -3.54 17.69 -8.13
CA LEU A 348 -3.70 18.80 -9.06
C LEU A 348 -4.69 19.86 -8.51
N ILE A 349 -5.77 19.44 -7.86
CA ILE A 349 -6.71 20.34 -7.14
C ILE A 349 -5.95 21.12 -6.06
N PHE A 350 -5.12 20.48 -5.23
CA PHE A 350 -4.38 21.17 -4.17
C PHE A 350 -3.36 22.17 -4.71
N ILE A 351 -2.61 21.81 -5.75
CA ILE A 351 -1.66 22.71 -6.39
C ILE A 351 -2.41 23.92 -6.96
N TYR A 352 -3.46 23.69 -7.76
CA TYR A 352 -4.25 24.76 -8.36
C TYR A 352 -4.89 25.69 -7.31
N GLU A 353 -5.54 25.13 -6.29
CA GLU A 353 -6.23 25.90 -5.26
C GLU A 353 -5.27 26.79 -4.47
N THR A 354 -4.04 26.30 -4.24
CA THR A 354 -2.99 27.05 -3.56
C THR A 354 -2.60 28.30 -4.35
N PHE A 355 -2.32 28.15 -5.65
CA PHE A 355 -2.00 29.29 -6.51
C PHE A 355 -3.20 30.22 -6.71
N ASN A 356 -4.42 29.68 -6.84
CA ASN A 356 -5.63 30.49 -6.97
C ASN A 356 -5.84 31.39 -5.73
N LYS A 357 -5.59 30.86 -4.52
CA LYS A 357 -5.65 31.65 -3.28
C LYS A 357 -4.56 32.70 -3.20
N LEU A 358 -3.33 32.38 -3.60
CA LEU A 358 -2.26 33.37 -3.70
C LEU A 358 -2.66 34.50 -4.66
N ILE A 359 -3.18 34.16 -5.85
CA ILE A 359 -3.66 35.15 -6.84
C ILE A 359 -4.78 36.01 -6.23
N LYS A 360 -5.73 35.40 -5.50
CA LYS A 360 -6.80 36.14 -4.82
C LYS A 360 -6.25 37.11 -3.75
N ILE A 361 -5.19 36.74 -3.03
CA ILE A 361 -4.50 37.65 -2.11
C ILE A 361 -3.89 38.83 -2.89
N PHE A 362 -3.23 38.58 -4.02
CA PHE A 362 -2.70 39.64 -4.89
C PHE A 362 -3.79 40.53 -5.47
N GLN A 363 -4.99 40.01 -5.70
CA GLN A 363 -6.16 40.80 -6.14
C GLN A 363 -6.75 41.64 -4.99
N THR A 364 -6.75 41.10 -3.77
CA THR A 364 -7.28 41.79 -2.57
C THR A 364 -6.31 42.87 -2.08
N HIS A 365 -5.01 42.62 -2.21
CA HIS A 365 -3.93 43.52 -1.83
C HIS A 365 -3.02 43.78 -3.06
N PRO A 366 -3.49 44.59 -4.04
CA PRO A 366 -2.73 44.84 -5.27
C PRO A 366 -1.44 45.61 -4.99
N LEU A 367 -0.41 45.32 -5.79
CA LEU A 367 0.87 46.02 -5.73
C LEU A 367 0.75 47.37 -6.44
N VAL A 368 0.46 48.42 -5.66
CA VAL A 368 0.40 49.80 -6.15
C VAL A 368 1.62 50.58 -5.63
N LEU A 369 2.17 51.48 -6.46
CA LEU A 369 3.36 52.25 -6.12
C LEU A 369 3.07 53.32 -5.03
N ASN A 370 1.88 53.94 -5.09
CA ASN A 370 1.37 54.90 -4.11
C ASN A 370 0.09 54.34 -3.47
N TYR A 371 0.14 54.00 -2.18
CA TYR A 371 -1.05 53.61 -1.42
C TYR A 371 -1.87 54.83 -0.93
N ASP A 372 -1.33 56.04 -1.06
CA ASP A 372 -1.95 57.30 -0.60
C ASP A 372 -3.24 57.66 -1.37
N HIS A 373 -3.36 57.26 -2.65
CA HIS A 373 -4.50 57.62 -3.51
C HIS A 373 -5.72 56.68 -3.41
N LEU A 374 -5.70 55.68 -2.52
CA LEU A 374 -6.88 54.83 -2.27
C LEU A 374 -8.00 55.59 -1.53
N ASN A 375 -7.69 56.75 -0.92
CA ASN A 375 -8.67 57.66 -0.32
C ASN A 375 -9.12 58.82 -1.24
N ASP A 376 -8.46 59.06 -2.37
CA ASP A 376 -8.77 60.22 -3.24
C ASP A 376 -9.92 59.98 -4.22
N SER A 377 -10.54 58.79 -4.20
CA SER A 377 -11.74 58.47 -5.00
C SER A 377 -13.01 58.38 -4.13
N MET A 378 -13.10 59.24 -3.11
CA MET A 378 -14.29 59.41 -2.26
C MET A 378 -15.36 60.37 -2.82
N ASP A 379 -15.43 60.57 -4.15
CA ASP A 379 -16.42 61.49 -4.76
C ASP A 379 -17.75 60.84 -5.18
N ASN A 380 -18.02 59.57 -4.82
CA ASN A 380 -19.32 58.94 -5.08
C ASN A 380 -20.08 58.63 -3.77
N PRO A 381 -21.14 59.41 -3.41
CA PRO A 381 -21.88 59.26 -2.16
C PRO A 381 -22.71 57.98 -2.02
N PHE A 382 -22.76 57.13 -3.05
CA PHE A 382 -23.66 55.97 -3.11
C PHE A 382 -22.98 54.60 -3.22
N HIS A 383 -21.64 54.53 -3.15
CA HIS A 383 -20.94 53.24 -3.05
C HIS A 383 -19.75 53.28 -2.08
N PRO A 384 -19.94 52.85 -0.82
CA PRO A 384 -18.82 52.54 0.06
C PRO A 384 -18.27 51.17 -0.36
N ILE A 385 -17.21 51.14 -1.18
CA ILE A 385 -16.44 49.91 -1.37
C ILE A 385 -15.45 49.81 -0.20
N LEU A 386 -15.89 49.11 0.84
CA LEU A 386 -15.06 48.60 1.93
C LEU A 386 -13.98 47.66 1.37
N LEU A 387 -12.74 48.13 1.20
CA LEU A 387 -11.56 47.26 1.09
C LEU A 387 -10.31 48.06 1.48
N GLU A 388 -9.92 48.01 2.76
CA GLU A 388 -8.58 48.43 3.20
C GLU A 388 -7.55 47.48 2.57
N ALA A 389 -6.95 47.88 1.46
CA ALA A 389 -5.83 47.17 0.85
C ALA A 389 -4.53 47.52 1.61
N TYR A 390 -3.99 46.57 2.37
CA TYR A 390 -2.71 46.78 3.06
C TYR A 390 -1.51 46.70 2.12
N PRO A 391 -0.52 47.60 2.26
CA PRO A 391 0.71 47.56 1.48
C PRO A 391 1.58 46.36 1.82
N ASN A 392 2.33 45.86 0.84
CA ASN A 392 3.33 44.79 0.95
C ASN A 392 2.84 43.42 1.47
N THR A 393 1.59 43.30 1.88
CA THR A 393 0.96 42.04 2.34
C THR A 393 1.04 40.94 1.30
N ALA A 394 0.80 41.24 0.01
CA ALA A 394 0.82 40.23 -1.05
C ALA A 394 2.21 39.61 -1.26
N LEU A 395 3.27 40.42 -1.27
CA LEU A 395 4.65 39.93 -1.41
C LEU A 395 5.09 39.14 -0.18
N LEU A 396 4.79 39.62 1.03
CA LEU A 396 5.08 38.87 2.25
C LEU A 396 4.34 37.52 2.27
N SER A 397 3.08 37.51 1.85
CA SER A 397 2.27 36.30 1.72
C SER A 397 2.89 35.28 0.76
N MET A 398 3.42 35.74 -0.38
CA MET A 398 4.15 34.91 -1.33
C MET A 398 5.43 34.33 -0.71
N CYS A 399 6.22 35.15 -0.02
CA CYS A 399 7.44 34.72 0.66
C CYS A 399 7.17 33.68 1.74
N LEU A 400 6.16 33.89 2.59
CA LEU A 400 5.76 32.93 3.63
C LEU A 400 5.27 31.61 3.03
N MET A 401 4.48 31.66 1.95
CA MET A 401 3.99 30.47 1.26
C MET A 401 5.13 29.64 0.67
N PHE A 402 5.98 30.24 -0.17
CA PHE A 402 7.09 29.53 -0.79
C PHE A 402 8.16 29.13 0.22
N GLY A 403 8.45 29.98 1.21
CA GLY A 403 9.38 29.66 2.29
C GLY A 403 8.95 28.42 3.06
N CYS A 404 7.67 28.33 3.45
CA CYS A 404 7.14 27.14 4.12
C CYS A 404 7.28 25.89 3.25
N PHE A 405 6.89 26.00 1.96
CA PHE A 405 7.01 24.91 0.99
C PHE A 405 8.44 24.41 0.83
N PHE A 406 9.40 25.31 0.61
CA PHE A 406 10.80 24.95 0.37
C PHE A 406 11.45 24.32 1.60
N ILE A 407 11.18 24.84 2.80
CA ILE A 407 11.70 24.25 4.05
C ILE A 407 11.12 22.84 4.24
N ALA A 408 9.80 22.68 4.12
CA ALA A 408 9.16 21.37 4.28
C ALA A 408 9.67 20.36 3.23
N TYR A 409 9.79 20.79 1.98
CA TYR A 409 10.30 19.96 0.88
C TYR A 409 11.77 19.59 1.08
N PHE A 410 12.61 20.53 1.50
CA PHE A 410 14.01 20.29 1.80
C PHE A 410 14.18 19.32 2.96
N LEU A 411 13.45 19.50 4.07
CA LEU A 411 13.53 18.59 5.22
C LEU A 411 13.06 17.17 4.86
N ARG A 412 12.08 17.02 3.96
CA ARG A 412 11.72 15.70 3.41
C ARG A 412 12.88 15.06 2.65
N HIS A 413 13.54 15.79 1.75
CA HIS A 413 14.70 15.26 1.02
C HIS A 413 15.89 14.98 1.93
N PHE A 414 16.05 15.80 2.97
CA PHE A 414 17.07 15.64 3.98
C PHE A 414 16.93 14.31 4.73
N LYS A 415 15.71 13.76 4.88
CA LYS A 415 15.46 12.40 5.41
C LYS A 415 16.29 11.33 4.70
N ASN A 416 16.53 11.50 3.40
CA ASN A 416 17.27 10.57 2.55
C ASN A 416 18.68 11.07 2.18
N GLY A 417 19.09 12.22 2.74
CA GLY A 417 20.39 12.82 2.49
C GLY A 417 21.54 12.07 3.16
N HIS A 418 22.78 12.39 2.79
CA HIS A 418 23.97 11.73 3.34
C HIS A 418 24.42 12.31 4.69
N TYR A 419 23.88 13.46 5.08
CA TYR A 419 24.29 14.19 6.28
C TYR A 419 23.48 13.73 7.50
N PHE A 420 24.13 13.69 8.68
CA PHE A 420 23.61 13.24 9.99
C PHE A 420 23.40 11.72 10.15
N PRO A 421 23.49 11.21 11.40
CA PRO A 421 23.16 9.82 11.72
C PRO A 421 21.70 9.49 11.37
N GLY A 422 21.46 8.27 10.88
CA GLY A 422 20.14 7.81 10.44
C GLY A 422 18.96 8.16 11.36
N PRO A 423 19.02 7.93 12.69
CA PRO A 423 17.91 8.26 13.60
C PRO A 423 17.58 9.76 13.65
N ILE A 424 18.59 10.62 13.70
CA ILE A 424 18.42 12.08 13.77
C ILE A 424 17.87 12.60 12.44
N ARG A 425 18.40 12.09 11.32
CA ARG A 425 17.96 12.45 9.98
C ARG A 425 16.49 12.12 9.73
N ARG A 426 16.05 10.92 10.17
CA ARG A 426 14.64 10.51 10.13
C ARG A 426 13.77 11.42 10.98
N LEU A 427 14.19 11.71 12.21
CA LEU A 427 13.47 12.64 13.09
C LEU A 427 13.29 14.01 12.43
N ILE A 428 14.36 14.63 11.93
CA ILE A 428 14.30 15.96 11.31
C ILE A 428 13.40 15.95 10.06
N GLY A 429 13.48 14.92 9.22
CA GLY A 429 12.64 14.81 8.03
C GLY A 429 11.17 14.56 8.33
N ASP A 430 10.88 13.72 9.32
CA ASP A 430 9.53 13.39 9.76
C ASP A 430 8.84 14.58 10.46
N PHE A 431 9.61 15.43 11.16
CA PHE A 431 9.15 16.70 11.75
C PHE A 431 9.22 17.90 10.79
N GLY A 432 9.49 17.67 9.50
CA GLY A 432 9.76 18.72 8.53
C GLY A 432 8.64 19.76 8.39
N VAL A 433 7.38 19.31 8.35
CA VAL A 433 6.21 20.21 8.23
C VAL A 433 6.00 21.08 9.48
N PRO A 434 5.94 20.53 10.72
CA PRO A 434 5.90 21.35 11.93
C PRO A 434 7.06 22.35 12.04
N ILE A 435 8.29 21.93 11.72
CA ILE A 435 9.47 22.81 11.75
C ILE A 435 9.32 23.96 10.74
N ALA A 436 8.85 23.67 9.52
CA ALA A 436 8.60 24.69 8.50
C ALA A 436 7.53 25.71 8.93
N ILE A 437 6.45 25.25 9.56
CA ILE A 437 5.40 26.13 10.12
C ILE A 437 5.99 27.01 11.22
N PHE A 438 6.72 26.43 12.17
CA PHE A 438 7.34 27.17 13.28
C PHE A 438 8.30 28.26 12.76
N PHE A 439 9.14 27.94 11.79
CA PHE A 439 10.08 28.92 11.22
C PHE A 439 9.35 30.05 10.49
N MET A 440 8.29 29.75 9.73
CA MET A 440 7.49 30.80 9.07
C MET A 440 6.74 31.69 10.07
N ILE A 441 6.28 31.15 11.20
CA ILE A 441 5.71 31.95 12.29
C ILE A 441 6.77 32.91 12.85
N ALA A 442 8.00 32.43 13.07
CA ALA A 442 9.08 33.27 13.57
C ALA A 442 9.41 34.41 12.58
N VAL A 443 9.43 34.14 11.28
CA VAL A 443 9.62 35.15 10.23
C VAL A 443 8.47 36.16 10.21
N ASP A 444 7.21 35.71 10.30
CA ASP A 444 6.02 36.57 10.35
C ASP A 444 6.05 37.51 11.57
N ILE A 445 6.40 36.99 12.74
CA ILE A 445 6.52 37.81 13.97
C ILE A 445 7.66 38.82 13.86
N SER A 446 8.74 38.48 13.16
CA SER A 446 9.89 39.37 12.97
C SER A 446 9.57 40.55 12.03
N ILE A 447 8.55 40.43 11.18
CA ILE A 447 8.12 41.45 10.23
C ILE A 447 6.81 42.07 10.75
N ALA A 448 6.91 43.00 11.69
CA ALA A 448 5.74 43.63 12.32
C ALA A 448 5.03 44.66 11.42
N ASP A 449 5.71 45.17 10.39
CA ASP A 449 5.25 46.32 9.60
C ASP A 449 4.27 45.96 8.48
N ALA A 450 4.00 44.68 8.25
CA ALA A 450 3.11 44.22 7.19
C ALA A 450 2.01 43.31 7.74
N TYR A 451 0.78 43.57 7.34
CA TYR A 451 -0.36 42.74 7.71
C TYR A 451 -0.26 41.36 7.04
N THR A 452 -0.56 40.31 7.80
CA THR A 452 -0.75 38.95 7.29
C THR A 452 -2.06 38.36 7.83
N GLN A 453 -2.77 37.62 6.99
CA GLN A 453 -3.99 36.94 7.40
C GLN A 453 -3.64 35.77 8.32
N LYS A 454 -4.07 35.80 9.58
CA LYS A 454 -3.81 34.76 10.58
C LYS A 454 -4.99 33.81 10.78
N LEU A 455 -4.71 32.64 11.35
CA LEU A 455 -5.71 31.63 11.65
C LEU A 455 -6.72 32.13 12.71
N VAL A 456 -8.00 31.94 12.46
CA VAL A 456 -9.07 32.26 13.42
C VAL A 456 -9.39 31.02 14.25
N VAL A 457 -9.04 31.05 15.54
CA VAL A 457 -9.34 29.99 16.51
C VAL A 457 -10.07 30.61 17.70
N PRO A 458 -11.20 30.06 18.19
CA PRO A 458 -11.87 30.59 19.37
C PRO A 458 -11.13 30.20 20.66
N LYS A 459 -11.39 30.92 21.76
CA LYS A 459 -10.74 30.63 23.06
C LYS A 459 -11.41 29.39 23.68
N GLY A 460 -10.66 28.28 23.76
CA GLY A 460 -11.16 27.03 24.35
C GLY A 460 -12.19 26.32 23.47
N ILE A 461 -13.15 25.63 24.09
CA ILE A 461 -14.15 24.78 23.42
C ILE A 461 -15.38 25.62 23.03
N GLU A 462 -15.19 26.51 22.07
CA GLU A 462 -16.25 27.30 21.47
C GLU A 462 -16.33 27.03 19.96
N VAL A 463 -17.49 27.31 19.37
CA VAL A 463 -17.63 27.27 17.90
C VAL A 463 -16.88 28.45 17.27
N THR A 464 -16.54 28.33 15.99
CA THR A 464 -15.74 29.37 15.28
C THR A 464 -16.40 30.74 15.35
N ASN A 465 -17.74 30.81 15.31
CA ASN A 465 -18.49 32.05 15.52
C ASN A 465 -19.73 31.83 16.41
N PRO A 466 -19.64 32.10 17.72
CA PRO A 466 -20.75 31.91 18.66
C PRO A 466 -21.96 32.80 18.40
N LYS A 467 -21.81 33.90 17.63
CA LYS A 467 -22.93 34.79 17.28
C LYS A 467 -23.82 34.19 16.19
N ILE A 468 -23.30 33.26 15.39
CA ILE A 468 -24.01 32.71 14.23
C ILE A 468 -24.83 31.47 14.61
N ARG A 469 -24.28 30.60 15.47
CA ARG A 469 -24.87 29.31 15.86
C ARG A 469 -24.35 28.80 17.19
N GLY A 470 -25.08 27.84 17.78
CA GLY A 470 -24.60 27.02 18.91
C GLY A 470 -23.96 25.70 18.47
N TRP A 471 -23.65 24.85 19.47
CA TRP A 471 -23.19 23.48 19.24
C TRP A 471 -24.31 22.56 18.76
N PHE A 472 -25.49 22.65 19.36
CA PHE A 472 -26.64 21.81 18.96
C PHE A 472 -27.53 22.57 17.97
N ILE A 473 -27.81 21.96 16.83
CA ILE A 473 -28.58 22.58 15.75
C ILE A 473 -29.94 21.90 15.63
N ASN A 474 -31.00 22.71 15.53
CA ASN A 474 -32.36 22.21 15.34
C ASN A 474 -32.58 21.71 13.90
N PRO A 475 -32.97 20.44 13.66
CA PRO A 475 -33.23 19.91 12.31
C PRO A 475 -34.40 20.59 11.59
N MET A 476 -35.26 21.31 12.30
CA MET A 476 -36.41 22.03 11.73
C MET A 476 -36.08 23.46 11.28
N GLY A 477 -34.88 23.96 11.54
CA GLY A 477 -34.50 25.37 11.30
C GLY A 477 -34.06 26.09 12.57
N GLU A 478 -33.04 26.95 12.47
CA GLU A 478 -32.67 27.87 13.56
C GLU A 478 -33.30 29.26 13.39
N LYS A 479 -33.14 29.88 12.21
CA LYS A 479 -33.64 31.24 11.93
C LYS A 479 -34.89 31.21 11.05
N LYS A 480 -34.98 30.23 10.15
CA LYS A 480 -36.09 30.01 9.23
C LYS A 480 -36.52 28.54 9.25
N PRO A 481 -37.82 28.24 9.09
CA PRO A 481 -38.28 26.86 8.97
C PRO A 481 -37.64 26.21 7.74
N PHE A 482 -37.05 25.04 7.92
CA PHE A 482 -36.38 24.33 6.84
C PHE A 482 -37.41 23.70 5.89
N PRO A 483 -37.28 23.89 4.57
CA PRO A 483 -38.27 23.41 3.62
C PRO A 483 -38.34 21.87 3.57
N ILE A 484 -39.54 21.31 3.72
CA ILE A 484 -39.76 19.84 3.78
C ILE A 484 -39.28 19.14 2.51
N TRP A 485 -39.52 19.73 1.33
CA TRP A 485 -39.06 19.16 0.06
C TRP A 485 -37.53 19.02 0.01
N MET A 486 -36.82 19.96 0.65
CA MET A 486 -35.36 19.95 0.72
C MET A 486 -34.86 18.84 1.65
N MET A 487 -35.60 18.50 2.71
CA MET A 487 -35.27 17.38 3.59
C MET A 487 -35.19 16.06 2.81
N GLY A 488 -36.12 15.83 1.87
CA GLY A 488 -36.07 14.70 0.94
C GLY A 488 -34.98 14.84 -0.12
N ALA A 489 -34.83 16.05 -0.71
CA ALA A 489 -33.82 16.31 -1.72
C ALA A 489 -32.38 16.14 -1.22
N CYS A 490 -32.12 16.32 0.08
CA CYS A 490 -30.84 16.07 0.74
C CYS A 490 -30.32 14.64 0.59
N CYS A 491 -31.15 13.68 0.16
CA CYS A 491 -30.71 12.33 -0.20
C CYS A 491 -29.66 12.34 -1.33
N VAL A 492 -29.78 13.25 -2.30
CA VAL A 492 -28.82 13.37 -3.42
C VAL A 492 -27.42 13.78 -2.95
N PRO A 493 -27.24 14.91 -2.23
CA PRO A 493 -25.93 15.25 -1.67
C PRO A 493 -25.45 14.24 -0.62
N ALA A 494 -26.34 13.56 0.11
CA ALA A 494 -25.94 12.49 1.02
C ALA A 494 -25.34 11.28 0.29
N LEU A 495 -25.96 10.84 -0.81
CA LEU A 495 -25.41 9.77 -1.65
C LEU A 495 -24.03 10.15 -2.18
N LEU A 496 -23.84 11.41 -2.55
CA LEU A 496 -22.56 11.93 -3.00
C LEU A 496 -21.48 11.87 -1.91
N VAL A 497 -21.77 12.39 -0.71
CA VAL A 497 -20.85 12.35 0.43
C VAL A 497 -20.57 10.90 0.83
N PHE A 498 -21.58 10.03 0.79
CA PHE A 498 -21.41 8.60 1.06
C PHE A 498 -20.41 7.97 0.09
N ILE A 499 -20.54 8.22 -1.22
CA ILE A 499 -19.60 7.71 -2.22
C ILE A 499 -18.18 8.20 -1.94
N LEU A 500 -18.00 9.48 -1.60
CA LEU A 500 -16.68 10.03 -1.27
C LEU A 500 -16.06 9.33 -0.06
N ILE A 501 -16.80 9.24 1.05
CA ILE A 501 -16.35 8.59 2.27
C ILE A 501 -16.10 7.10 2.03
N PHE A 502 -16.96 6.43 1.27
CA PHE A 502 -16.83 5.03 0.89
C PHE A 502 -15.53 4.80 0.11
N LEU A 503 -15.31 5.54 -0.98
CA LEU A 503 -14.10 5.38 -1.80
C LEU A 503 -12.84 5.65 -0.99
N GLU A 504 -12.75 6.78 -0.29
CA GLU A 504 -11.55 7.12 0.50
C GLU A 504 -11.29 6.08 1.59
N SER A 505 -12.31 5.69 2.35
CA SER A 505 -12.12 4.82 3.51
C SER A 505 -11.82 3.38 3.11
N GLN A 506 -12.48 2.87 2.06
CA GLN A 506 -12.25 1.51 1.58
C GLN A 506 -10.90 1.36 0.87
N ILE A 507 -10.51 2.33 0.02
CA ILE A 507 -9.18 2.35 -0.61
C ILE A 507 -8.09 2.43 0.47
N THR A 508 -8.28 3.28 1.48
CA THR A 508 -7.33 3.36 2.60
C THR A 508 -7.20 2.04 3.34
N THR A 509 -8.33 1.39 3.63
CA THR A 509 -8.35 0.09 4.31
C THR A 509 -7.64 -0.98 3.48
N LEU A 510 -7.85 -1.01 2.15
CA LEU A 510 -7.13 -1.89 1.24
C LEU A 510 -5.61 -1.66 1.29
N ILE A 511 -5.17 -0.40 1.16
CA ILE A 511 -3.74 -0.06 1.13
C ILE A 511 -3.04 -0.45 2.44
N VAL A 512 -3.70 -0.22 3.58
CA VAL A 512 -3.15 -0.55 4.90
C VAL A 512 -3.15 -2.07 5.14
N SER A 513 -4.18 -2.79 4.67
CA SER A 513 -4.32 -4.25 4.88
C SER A 513 -3.68 -5.12 3.80
N LYS A 514 -2.86 -4.51 2.94
CA LYS A 514 -2.08 -5.19 1.90
C LYS A 514 -1.32 -6.41 2.46
N PRO A 515 -1.39 -7.59 1.79
CA PRO A 515 -0.80 -8.82 2.29
C PRO A 515 0.73 -8.74 2.47
N GLU A 516 1.40 -7.85 1.72
CA GLU A 516 2.83 -7.56 1.81
C GLU A 516 3.24 -7.02 3.18
N ARG A 517 2.33 -6.31 3.87
CA ARG A 517 2.59 -5.76 5.22
C ARG A 517 2.55 -6.81 6.33
N LYS A 518 2.20 -8.07 6.01
CA LYS A 518 2.17 -9.20 6.97
C LYS A 518 1.34 -8.90 8.24
N MET A 519 0.23 -8.16 8.12
CA MET A 519 -0.72 -7.96 9.23
C MET A 519 -1.42 -9.29 9.58
N MET A 520 -1.69 -9.51 10.87
CA MET A 520 -2.05 -10.82 11.43
C MET A 520 -3.45 -10.86 12.05
N LYS A 521 -3.98 -9.74 12.56
CA LYS A 521 -5.25 -9.68 13.33
C LYS A 521 -6.50 -9.40 12.48
N GLY A 522 -6.34 -9.27 11.16
CA GLY A 522 -7.44 -9.07 10.20
C GLY A 522 -7.99 -7.64 10.16
N SER A 523 -8.59 -7.26 9.02
CA SER A 523 -9.08 -5.90 8.69
C SER A 523 -10.59 -5.86 8.44
N GLY A 524 -11.35 -5.01 9.13
CA GLY A 524 -12.80 -4.92 8.85
C GLY A 524 -13.12 -3.87 7.80
N PHE A 525 -13.84 -4.26 6.75
CA PHE A 525 -14.24 -3.35 5.67
C PHE A 525 -15.69 -2.87 5.85
N HIS A 526 -16.57 -3.73 6.34
CA HIS A 526 -18.00 -3.43 6.49
C HIS A 526 -18.28 -2.69 7.79
N PHE A 527 -17.70 -3.19 8.88
CA PHE A 527 -17.94 -2.61 10.20
C PHE A 527 -17.33 -1.22 10.34
N ASP A 528 -16.11 -1.00 9.81
CA ASP A 528 -15.44 0.31 9.87
C ASP A 528 -16.19 1.36 9.04
N LEU A 529 -16.77 0.96 7.91
CA LEU A 529 -17.63 1.83 7.10
C LEU A 529 -18.89 2.24 7.86
N LEU A 530 -19.58 1.26 8.49
CA LEU A 530 -20.78 1.52 9.27
C LEU A 530 -20.47 2.50 10.40
N LEU A 531 -19.40 2.23 11.17
CA LEU A 531 -18.99 3.03 12.31
C LEU A 531 -18.67 4.47 11.87
N LEU A 532 -17.80 4.63 10.87
CA LEU A 532 -17.32 5.92 10.41
C LEU A 532 -18.46 6.79 9.86
N VAL A 533 -19.30 6.25 8.98
CA VAL A 533 -20.41 7.03 8.38
C VAL A 533 -21.50 7.32 9.41
N THR A 534 -21.81 6.38 10.31
CA THR A 534 -22.81 6.62 11.37
C THR A 534 -22.34 7.70 12.32
N MET A 535 -21.07 7.67 12.73
CA MET A 535 -20.48 8.71 13.57
C MET A 535 -20.48 10.07 12.85
N GLY A 536 -20.11 10.13 11.57
CA GLY A 536 -20.21 11.35 10.78
C GLY A 536 -21.65 11.88 10.68
N GLY A 537 -22.63 11.00 10.44
CA GLY A 537 -24.04 11.35 10.42
C GLY A 537 -24.50 11.97 11.74
N LEU A 538 -24.19 11.33 12.87
CA LEU A 538 -24.49 11.84 14.22
C LEU A 538 -23.76 13.16 14.52
N ALA A 539 -22.54 13.31 14.03
CA ALA A 539 -21.75 14.53 14.19
C ALA A 539 -22.39 15.74 13.50
N SER A 540 -23.26 15.51 12.51
CA SER A 540 -24.00 16.58 11.82
C SER A 540 -24.94 17.34 12.75
N PHE A 541 -25.51 16.69 13.77
CA PHE A 541 -26.35 17.34 14.80
C PHE A 541 -25.59 18.37 15.62
N PHE A 542 -24.28 18.17 15.77
CA PHE A 542 -23.39 19.07 16.49
C PHE A 542 -22.72 20.12 15.57
N GLY A 543 -23.07 20.11 14.28
CA GLY A 543 -22.50 21.04 13.30
C GLY A 543 -20.99 20.91 13.16
N VAL A 544 -20.46 19.71 13.37
CA VAL A 544 -19.04 19.41 13.18
C VAL A 544 -18.85 18.67 11.84
N PRO A 545 -17.63 18.73 11.25
CA PRO A 545 -17.39 18.15 9.94
C PRO A 545 -17.47 16.62 9.96
N TRP A 546 -17.93 16.05 8.84
CA TRP A 546 -17.78 14.63 8.56
C TRP A 546 -16.32 14.31 8.31
N LEU A 547 -15.88 13.11 8.66
CA LEU A 547 -14.51 12.68 8.47
C LEU A 547 -14.46 11.39 7.66
N SER A 548 -13.32 11.11 7.05
CA SER A 548 -13.02 9.86 6.34
C SER A 548 -11.72 9.25 6.84
N ALA A 549 -11.43 8.00 6.48
CA ALA A 549 -10.12 7.42 6.81
C ALA A 549 -9.06 8.06 5.91
N ALA A 550 -8.08 8.72 6.53
CA ALA A 550 -7.09 9.49 5.79
C ALA A 550 -5.94 8.60 5.32
N THR A 551 -5.78 8.49 4.00
CA THR A 551 -4.87 7.51 3.39
C THR A 551 -3.42 7.69 3.81
N VAL A 552 -2.86 8.88 3.58
CA VAL A 552 -1.45 9.18 3.87
C VAL A 552 -1.16 8.99 5.36
N ARG A 553 -2.02 9.53 6.23
CA ARG A 553 -1.87 9.41 7.70
C ARG A 553 -1.96 7.96 8.18
N SER A 554 -2.89 7.18 7.64
CA SER A 554 -3.06 5.77 8.02
C SER A 554 -1.88 4.91 7.53
N VAL A 555 -1.35 5.22 6.35
CA VAL A 555 -0.17 4.55 5.79
C VAL A 555 1.08 4.87 6.61
N THR A 556 1.34 6.14 6.92
CA THR A 556 2.50 6.53 7.75
C THR A 556 2.39 5.99 9.16
N HIS A 557 1.17 5.95 9.72
CA HIS A 557 0.92 5.33 11.02
C HIS A 557 1.23 3.83 11.02
N ALA A 558 0.74 3.10 10.01
CA ALA A 558 1.07 1.69 9.85
C ALA A 558 2.58 1.45 9.62
N ASN A 559 3.25 2.33 8.86
CA ASN A 559 4.70 2.25 8.64
C ASN A 559 5.48 2.50 9.95
N ALA A 560 5.08 3.49 10.75
CA ALA A 560 5.69 3.78 12.05
C ALA A 560 5.56 2.62 13.05
N LEU A 561 4.55 1.76 12.87
CA LEU A 561 4.31 0.54 13.65
C LEU A 561 4.92 -0.73 13.00
N THR A 562 5.60 -0.58 11.86
CA THR A 562 6.21 -1.71 11.14
C THR A 562 7.57 -2.06 11.75
N VAL A 563 7.81 -3.34 11.99
CA VAL A 563 9.08 -3.88 12.44
C VAL A 563 9.79 -4.54 11.25
N MET A 564 11.02 -4.11 11.00
CA MET A 564 11.87 -4.62 9.92
C MET A 564 12.92 -5.58 10.47
N THR A 565 13.29 -6.60 9.69
CA THR A 565 14.33 -7.57 10.06
C THR A 565 15.73 -6.93 10.03
N LYS A 566 16.59 -7.33 10.96
CA LYS A 566 17.99 -6.85 11.09
C LYS A 566 18.96 -7.58 10.15
N GLY A 567 18.57 -7.85 8.90
CA GLY A 567 19.39 -8.53 7.89
C GLY A 567 20.02 -7.58 6.87
N THR A 568 20.87 -8.11 5.99
CA THR A 568 21.49 -7.35 4.87
C THR A 568 20.48 -6.75 3.90
N LYS A 569 19.27 -7.31 3.81
CA LYS A 569 18.10 -6.70 3.20
C LYS A 569 16.99 -6.62 4.26
N PRO A 570 16.61 -5.43 4.72
CA PRO A 570 15.54 -5.31 5.71
C PRO A 570 14.22 -5.68 5.06
N GLU A 571 13.62 -6.76 5.54
CA GLU A 571 12.29 -7.21 5.12
C GLU A 571 11.28 -6.92 6.23
N ILE A 572 10.02 -6.72 5.85
CA ILE A 572 8.93 -6.55 6.82
C ILE A 572 8.79 -7.84 7.63
N GLU A 573 8.97 -7.78 8.95
CA GLU A 573 8.74 -8.92 9.83
C GLU A 573 7.27 -8.99 10.22
N LYS A 574 6.76 -7.91 10.83
CA LYS A 574 5.38 -7.77 11.29
C LYS A 574 5.03 -6.29 11.51
N VAL A 575 3.74 -5.98 11.54
CA VAL A 575 3.21 -4.68 11.98
C VAL A 575 2.61 -4.84 13.37
N ILE A 576 2.94 -3.93 14.29
CA ILE A 576 2.38 -3.90 15.64
C ILE A 576 0.95 -3.34 15.55
N GLU A 577 -0.04 -4.24 15.52
CA GLU A 577 -1.45 -3.88 15.47
C GLU A 577 -1.98 -3.60 16.88
N GLN A 578 -2.33 -2.34 17.17
CA GLN A 578 -2.82 -1.90 18.47
C GLN A 578 -3.82 -0.73 18.35
N ARG A 579 -4.50 -0.39 19.46
CA ARG A 579 -5.53 0.67 19.54
C ARG A 579 -5.07 1.97 20.21
N ILE A 580 -4.03 1.88 21.04
CA ILE A 580 -3.61 2.96 21.94
C ILE A 580 -3.02 4.15 21.17
N SER A 581 -2.25 3.94 20.11
CA SER A 581 -1.61 5.05 19.42
C SER A 581 -2.61 6.00 18.77
N GLY A 582 -3.59 5.47 18.02
CA GLY A 582 -4.64 6.25 17.39
C GLY A 582 -5.51 6.94 18.43
N PHE A 583 -5.82 6.25 19.53
CA PHE A 583 -6.54 6.80 20.67
C PHE A 583 -5.81 7.98 21.31
N LEU A 584 -4.51 7.83 21.61
CA LEU A 584 -3.69 8.90 22.19
C LEU A 584 -3.53 10.08 21.23
N VAL A 585 -3.31 9.81 19.94
CA VAL A 585 -3.26 10.86 18.91
C VAL A 585 -4.56 11.66 18.87
N ALA A 586 -5.72 11.00 18.90
CA ALA A 586 -7.02 11.66 18.90
C ALA A 586 -7.23 12.54 20.13
N ILE A 587 -6.81 12.09 21.32
CA ILE A 587 -6.84 12.91 22.54
C ILE A 587 -5.90 14.10 22.42
N LEU A 588 -4.65 13.88 22.00
CA LEU A 588 -3.67 14.94 21.87
C LEU A 588 -4.14 16.03 20.91
N VAL A 589 -4.73 15.67 19.76
CA VAL A 589 -5.33 16.62 18.81
C VAL A 589 -6.46 17.44 19.46
N GLY A 590 -7.28 16.83 20.31
CA GLY A 590 -8.32 17.55 21.07
C GLY A 590 -7.73 18.52 22.09
N VAL A 591 -6.69 18.09 22.82
CA VAL A 591 -5.99 18.93 23.81
C VAL A 591 -5.27 20.10 23.13
N SER A 592 -4.84 19.97 21.87
CA SER A 592 -4.21 21.05 21.11
C SER A 592 -5.10 22.29 20.94
N ILE A 593 -6.42 22.20 21.16
CA ILE A 593 -7.32 23.38 21.15
C ILE A 593 -6.91 24.39 22.24
N PHE A 594 -6.41 23.91 23.39
CA PHE A 594 -5.91 24.77 24.45
C PHE A 594 -4.59 25.48 24.08
N MET A 595 -3.94 25.08 22.99
CA MET A 595 -2.79 25.80 22.41
C MET A 595 -3.21 26.97 21.51
N GLU A 596 -4.44 27.47 21.66
CA GLU A 596 -5.01 28.60 20.90
C GLU A 596 -4.06 29.81 20.75
N PRO A 597 -3.34 30.29 21.78
CA PRO A 597 -2.46 31.44 21.63
C PRO A 597 -1.38 31.21 20.57
N LEU A 598 -0.87 29.98 20.48
CA LEU A 598 0.14 29.58 19.50
C LEU A 598 -0.49 29.37 18.11
N LEU A 599 -1.69 28.79 18.05
CA LEU A 599 -2.40 28.55 16.79
C LEU A 599 -2.81 29.85 16.08
N LYS A 600 -3.18 30.89 16.82
CA LYS A 600 -3.51 32.21 16.26
C LYS A 600 -2.33 32.94 15.63
N MET A 601 -1.10 32.56 15.99
CA MET A 601 0.10 33.16 15.40
C MET A 601 0.39 32.59 14.01
N ILE A 602 -0.27 31.50 13.60
CA ILE A 602 -0.02 30.86 12.31
C ILE A 602 -0.58 31.73 11.18
N PRO A 603 0.27 32.23 10.26
CA PRO A 603 -0.21 32.91 9.07
C PRO A 603 -0.85 31.89 8.11
N MET A 604 -2.03 32.21 7.60
CA MET A 604 -2.78 31.38 6.64
C MET A 604 -1.97 31.11 5.36
N THR A 605 -1.07 32.00 5.00
CA THR A 605 -0.20 31.90 3.82
C THR A 605 0.87 30.82 3.98
N ALA A 606 1.39 30.58 5.18
CA ALA A 606 2.28 29.44 5.45
C ALA A 606 1.53 28.10 5.29
N LEU A 607 0.25 28.04 5.70
CA LEU A 607 -0.61 26.87 5.50
C LEU A 607 -0.83 26.57 4.02
N PHE A 608 -0.89 27.59 3.15
CA PHE A 608 -0.89 27.41 1.70
C PHE A 608 0.42 26.79 1.19
N GLY A 609 1.56 27.15 1.76
CA GLY A 609 2.84 26.50 1.46
C GLY A 609 2.83 25.00 1.81
N ILE A 610 2.22 24.62 2.92
CA ILE A 610 2.01 23.21 3.29
C ILE A 610 1.03 22.51 2.34
N PHE A 611 -0.01 23.19 1.83
CA PHE A 611 -0.87 22.61 0.79
C PHE A 611 -0.13 22.35 -0.52
N LEU A 612 0.72 23.28 -0.95
CA LEU A 612 1.57 23.07 -2.13
C LEU A 612 2.51 21.87 -1.91
N TYR A 613 3.10 21.77 -0.72
CA TYR A 613 3.93 20.63 -0.32
C TYR A 613 3.13 19.32 -0.41
N MET A 614 1.96 19.23 0.23
CA MET A 614 1.11 18.03 0.18
C MET A 614 0.66 17.68 -1.25
N GLY A 615 0.36 18.68 -2.08
CA GLY A 615 0.00 18.50 -3.49
C GLY A 615 1.13 17.89 -4.31
N ILE A 616 2.36 18.39 -4.18
CA ILE A 616 3.52 17.88 -4.94
C ILE A 616 4.00 16.53 -4.40
N THR A 617 4.06 16.39 -3.07
CA THR A 617 4.57 15.16 -2.45
C THR A 617 3.66 13.95 -2.68
N SER A 618 2.35 14.16 -2.83
CA SER A 618 1.38 13.10 -3.13
C SER A 618 1.48 12.56 -4.56
N LEU A 619 2.15 13.25 -5.49
CA LEU A 619 2.42 12.73 -6.84
C LEU A 619 3.51 11.64 -6.84
N SER A 620 4.39 11.65 -5.84
CA SER A 620 5.49 10.68 -5.71
C SER A 620 4.94 9.30 -5.37
N GLY A 621 5.34 8.27 -6.13
CA GLY A 621 4.92 6.88 -5.91
C GLY A 621 3.62 6.48 -6.63
N ILE A 622 3.04 7.37 -7.45
CA ILE A 622 1.92 7.05 -8.34
C ILE A 622 2.48 6.59 -9.69
N GLN A 623 2.19 5.35 -10.11
CA GLN A 623 2.73 4.80 -11.37
C GLN A 623 2.18 5.54 -12.60
N MET A 624 0.95 6.05 -12.56
CA MET A 624 0.44 6.95 -13.60
C MET A 624 1.31 8.21 -13.74
N TRP A 625 1.79 8.80 -12.64
CA TRP A 625 2.69 9.96 -12.68
C TRP A 625 4.04 9.58 -13.28
N ASP A 626 4.63 8.47 -12.84
CA ASP A 626 5.90 7.97 -13.41
C ASP A 626 5.75 7.67 -14.91
N ARG A 627 4.66 7.01 -15.32
CA ARG A 627 4.36 6.75 -16.73
C ARG A 627 4.10 8.02 -17.54
N MET A 628 3.58 9.08 -16.92
CA MET A 628 3.41 10.38 -17.58
C MET A 628 4.78 11.02 -17.83
N LEU A 629 5.73 10.92 -16.89
CA LEU A 629 7.11 11.34 -17.11
C LEU A 629 7.80 10.48 -18.19
N LEU A 630 7.46 9.19 -18.28
CA LEU A 630 7.96 8.31 -19.33
C LEU A 630 7.45 8.68 -20.74
N LEU A 631 6.38 9.46 -20.90
CA LEU A 631 5.96 9.97 -22.21
C LEU A 631 7.03 10.89 -22.85
N ILE A 632 7.79 11.59 -22.00
CA ILE A 632 8.82 12.56 -22.40
C ILE A 632 10.22 11.93 -22.32
N THR A 633 10.37 10.86 -21.54
CA THR A 633 11.65 10.19 -21.32
C THR A 633 12.01 9.26 -22.49
N PRO A 634 13.24 9.32 -23.04
CA PRO A 634 13.65 8.40 -24.10
C PRO A 634 13.67 6.94 -23.63
N LYS A 635 13.36 6.00 -24.53
CA LYS A 635 13.27 4.55 -24.24
C LYS A 635 14.50 3.95 -23.54
N LYS A 636 15.69 4.52 -23.75
CA LYS A 636 16.95 4.08 -23.12
C LYS A 636 16.94 4.21 -21.59
N TYR A 637 16.18 5.16 -21.05
CA TYR A 637 16.12 5.45 -19.61
C TYR A 637 14.88 4.83 -18.93
N HIS A 638 14.20 3.89 -19.59
CA HIS A 638 13.05 3.23 -18.99
C HIS A 638 13.47 2.36 -17.80
N PRO A 639 12.69 2.34 -16.70
CA PRO A 639 12.99 1.54 -15.52
C PRO A 639 12.82 0.05 -15.80
N ALA A 640 13.42 -0.79 -14.96
CA ALA A 640 13.34 -2.26 -15.06
C ALA A 640 11.99 -2.85 -14.62
N GLU A 641 10.98 -2.03 -14.38
CA GLU A 641 9.68 -2.45 -13.86
C GLU A 641 8.84 -3.19 -14.91
N ALA A 642 7.93 -4.06 -14.47
CA ALA A 642 7.20 -4.99 -15.34
C ALA A 642 6.37 -4.27 -16.42
N TYR A 643 5.79 -3.10 -16.10
CA TYR A 643 5.02 -2.32 -17.08
C TYR A 643 5.89 -1.66 -18.17
N ALA A 644 7.17 -1.41 -17.90
CA ALA A 644 8.10 -0.81 -18.86
C ALA A 644 8.87 -1.87 -19.68
N THR A 645 9.06 -3.07 -19.11
CA THR A 645 9.83 -4.15 -19.72
C THR A 645 8.97 -5.17 -20.47
N ARG A 646 7.82 -5.57 -19.91
CA ARG A 646 6.96 -6.64 -20.46
C ARG A 646 5.89 -6.15 -21.43
N VAL A 647 5.56 -4.86 -21.39
CA VAL A 647 4.54 -4.25 -22.26
C VAL A 647 5.21 -3.40 -23.34
N LYS A 648 4.68 -3.44 -24.57
CA LYS A 648 5.19 -2.61 -25.67
C LYS A 648 5.03 -1.13 -25.32
N THR A 649 6.06 -0.33 -25.58
CA THR A 649 6.11 1.12 -25.26
C THR A 649 4.89 1.90 -25.78
N MET A 650 4.45 1.66 -27.02
CA MET A 650 3.26 2.33 -27.57
C MET A 650 1.96 1.95 -26.87
N ARG A 651 1.83 0.69 -26.40
CA ARG A 651 0.65 0.23 -25.63
C ARG A 651 0.64 0.88 -24.24
N MET A 652 1.79 0.99 -23.60
CA MET A 652 1.94 1.73 -22.34
C MET A 652 1.53 3.20 -22.52
N HIS A 653 2.03 3.89 -23.55
CA HIS A 653 1.65 5.29 -23.80
C HIS A 653 0.17 5.45 -24.13
N LEU A 654 -0.43 4.53 -24.90
CA LEU A 654 -1.87 4.54 -25.15
C LEU A 654 -2.68 4.40 -23.86
N PHE A 655 -2.26 3.52 -22.94
CA PHE A 655 -2.90 3.37 -21.64
C PHE A 655 -2.83 4.66 -20.82
N THR A 656 -1.64 5.27 -20.72
CA THR A 656 -1.45 6.55 -20.01
C THR A 656 -2.26 7.68 -20.65
N LEU A 657 -2.35 7.72 -21.99
CA LEU A 657 -3.16 8.71 -22.70
C LEU A 657 -4.65 8.59 -22.34
N ILE A 658 -5.19 7.38 -22.26
CA ILE A 658 -6.57 7.14 -21.82
C ILE A 658 -6.77 7.65 -20.37
N GLN A 659 -5.81 7.38 -19.48
CA GLN A 659 -5.86 7.91 -18.11
C GLN A 659 -5.85 9.45 -18.08
N LEU A 660 -5.02 10.10 -18.93
CA LEU A 660 -4.97 11.55 -19.04
C LEU A 660 -6.29 12.15 -19.55
N VAL A 661 -6.95 11.48 -20.52
CA VAL A 661 -8.29 11.90 -20.98
C VAL A 661 -9.31 11.80 -19.85
N CYS A 662 -9.30 10.70 -19.08
CA CYS A 662 -10.19 10.55 -17.92
C CYS A 662 -9.94 11.65 -16.87
N LEU A 663 -8.66 11.94 -16.59
CA LEU A 663 -8.26 13.01 -15.68
C LEU A 663 -8.74 14.39 -16.17
N ALA A 664 -8.60 14.67 -17.48
CA ALA A 664 -9.07 15.91 -18.08
C ALA A 664 -10.60 16.06 -18.00
N VAL A 665 -11.36 14.98 -18.25
CA VAL A 665 -12.82 14.97 -18.07
C VAL A 665 -13.20 15.27 -16.62
N LEU A 666 -12.55 14.62 -15.66
CA LEU A 666 -12.77 14.88 -14.23
C LEU A 666 -12.43 16.33 -13.84
N TRP A 667 -11.37 16.89 -14.42
CA TRP A 667 -10.98 18.28 -14.19
C TRP A 667 -12.00 19.29 -14.73
N VAL A 668 -12.53 19.05 -15.94
CA VAL A 668 -13.59 19.88 -16.53
C VAL A 668 -14.86 19.82 -15.69
N VAL A 669 -15.25 18.63 -15.24
CA VAL A 669 -16.40 18.45 -14.33
C VAL A 669 -16.17 19.22 -13.02
N LYS A 670 -14.96 19.17 -12.46
CA LYS A 670 -14.58 19.89 -11.23
C LYS A 670 -14.75 21.40 -11.36
N ILE A 671 -14.37 22.01 -12.48
CA ILE A 671 -14.46 23.47 -12.69
C ILE A 671 -15.90 23.90 -12.98
N SER A 672 -16.70 23.01 -13.56
CA SER A 672 -18.10 23.30 -13.90
C SER A 672 -19.01 23.44 -12.68
N ALA A 673 -20.22 23.98 -12.90
CA ALA A 673 -21.30 23.98 -11.90
C ALA A 673 -21.75 22.56 -11.48
N PHE A 674 -21.37 21.53 -12.25
CA PHE A 674 -21.62 20.12 -11.95
C PHE A 674 -20.48 19.47 -11.15
N SER A 675 -19.67 20.24 -10.41
CA SER A 675 -18.57 19.72 -9.57
C SER A 675 -19.05 18.65 -8.58
N LEU A 676 -20.31 18.74 -8.14
CA LEU A 676 -20.99 17.73 -7.31
C LEU A 676 -21.11 16.37 -8.01
N ALA A 677 -21.00 16.27 -9.33
CA ALA A 677 -21.07 14.99 -10.05
C ALA A 677 -19.73 14.23 -10.10
N LEU A 678 -18.62 14.85 -9.63
CA LEU A 678 -17.26 14.32 -9.77
C LEU A 678 -17.10 12.86 -9.30
N PRO A 679 -17.65 12.42 -8.16
CA PRO A 679 -17.53 11.04 -7.69
C PRO A 679 -18.30 10.03 -8.56
N PHE A 680 -19.40 10.43 -9.21
CA PHE A 680 -20.10 9.57 -10.16
C PHE A 680 -19.27 9.36 -11.43
N VAL A 681 -18.65 10.43 -11.93
CA VAL A 681 -17.74 10.37 -13.09
C VAL A 681 -16.51 9.54 -12.75
N LEU A 682 -16.02 9.62 -11.51
CA LEU A 682 -14.93 8.76 -11.04
C LEU A 682 -15.33 7.29 -11.03
N ILE A 683 -16.52 6.94 -10.52
CA ILE A 683 -17.03 5.56 -10.55
C ILE A 683 -17.15 5.05 -12.00
N LEU A 684 -17.52 5.91 -12.95
CA LEU A 684 -17.63 5.53 -14.37
C LEU A 684 -16.28 5.08 -14.98
N THR A 685 -15.15 5.42 -14.38
CA THR A 685 -13.83 4.91 -14.79
C THR A 685 -13.65 3.41 -14.52
N ILE A 686 -14.39 2.84 -13.56
CA ILE A 686 -14.34 1.42 -13.21
C ILE A 686 -14.88 0.54 -14.37
N PRO A 687 -16.12 0.72 -14.86
CA PRO A 687 -16.61 -0.05 -16.00
C PRO A 687 -15.81 0.23 -17.27
N LEU A 688 -15.29 1.45 -17.45
CA LEU A 688 -14.35 1.76 -18.54
C LEU A 688 -13.12 0.85 -18.48
N ARG A 689 -12.47 0.74 -17.31
CA ARG A 689 -11.32 -0.15 -17.10
C ARG A 689 -11.68 -1.62 -17.36
N MET A 690 -12.85 -2.06 -16.91
CA MET A 690 -13.33 -3.43 -17.17
C MET A 690 -13.51 -3.68 -18.66
N PHE A 691 -14.11 -2.74 -19.40
CA PHE A 691 -14.32 -2.85 -20.84
C PHE A 691 -13.00 -2.84 -21.63
N MET A 692 -12.01 -2.06 -21.18
CA MET A 692 -10.66 -2.04 -21.78
C MET A 692 -9.95 -3.40 -21.67
N THR A 693 -10.30 -4.21 -20.67
CA THR A 693 -9.72 -5.54 -20.45
C THR A 693 -10.31 -6.52 -21.47
N GLY A 694 -9.47 -7.03 -22.39
CA GLY A 694 -9.87 -7.99 -23.42
C GLY A 694 -10.22 -7.38 -24.78
N THR A 695 -10.62 -6.10 -24.86
CA THR A 695 -10.88 -5.40 -26.13
C THR A 695 -9.65 -4.66 -26.66
N LEU A 696 -9.07 -3.79 -25.82
CA LEU A 696 -7.93 -2.94 -26.18
C LEU A 696 -6.60 -3.49 -25.67
N PHE A 697 -6.61 -4.16 -24.51
CA PHE A 697 -5.41 -4.70 -23.88
C PHE A 697 -5.61 -6.18 -23.54
N SER A 698 -4.53 -6.97 -23.70
CA SER A 698 -4.52 -8.37 -23.25
C SER A 698 -4.59 -8.45 -21.72
N ALA A 699 -5.13 -9.55 -21.19
CA ALA A 699 -5.16 -9.81 -19.75
C ALA A 699 -3.75 -9.75 -19.12
N MET A 700 -2.72 -10.17 -19.86
CA MET A 700 -1.32 -10.07 -19.41
C MET A 700 -0.84 -8.61 -19.36
N GLU A 701 -1.14 -7.82 -20.39
CA GLU A 701 -0.76 -6.40 -20.44
C GLU A 701 -1.47 -5.60 -19.35
N MET A 702 -2.77 -5.85 -19.14
CA MET A 702 -3.54 -5.23 -18.06
C MET A 702 -2.99 -5.62 -16.69
N LYS A 703 -2.62 -6.89 -16.49
CA LYS A 703 -1.94 -7.32 -15.26
C LYS A 703 -0.61 -6.60 -15.08
N CYS A 704 0.19 -6.35 -16.11
CA CYS A 704 1.44 -5.60 -15.94
C CYS A 704 1.21 -4.10 -15.67
N LEU A 705 0.18 -3.49 -16.26
CA LEU A 705 -0.11 -2.04 -16.16
C LEU A 705 -0.93 -1.66 -14.92
N ASP A 706 -1.62 -2.62 -14.32
CA ASP A 706 -2.65 -2.41 -13.30
C ASP A 706 -2.66 -3.49 -12.20
N ALA A 707 -1.62 -4.34 -12.10
CA ALA A 707 -1.50 -5.26 -10.97
C ALA A 707 -1.18 -4.51 -9.67
N ASP A 708 -1.83 -4.97 -8.61
CA ASP A 708 -1.56 -4.58 -7.23
C ASP A 708 -0.28 -5.20 -6.65
N ASP A 709 0.44 -6.03 -7.44
CA ASP A 709 1.70 -6.72 -7.09
C ASP A 709 2.90 -5.75 -6.91
N GLY A 710 2.63 -4.48 -6.58
CA GLY A 710 3.66 -3.54 -6.18
C GLY A 710 4.30 -4.03 -4.88
N LYS A 711 5.61 -4.31 -4.92
CA LYS A 711 6.42 -4.33 -3.70
C LYS A 711 6.04 -3.07 -2.90
N VAL A 712 5.80 -3.21 -1.60
CA VAL A 712 5.60 -2.04 -0.73
C VAL A 712 6.91 -1.26 -0.77
N THR A 713 6.96 -0.27 -1.64
CA THR A 713 8.03 0.72 -1.66
C THR A 713 7.81 1.55 -0.42
N PHE A 714 8.60 1.29 0.60
CA PHE A 714 8.82 2.32 1.59
C PHE A 714 9.47 3.50 0.87
N GLU A 715 9.14 4.74 1.28
CA GLU A 715 10.06 5.86 1.02
C GLU A 715 11.45 5.61 1.65
N GLU A 716 11.55 4.56 2.47
CA GLU A 716 12.67 4.05 3.23
C GLU A 716 13.21 2.75 2.61
N GLU A 717 13.59 2.72 1.33
CA GLU A 717 14.77 1.89 1.06
C GLU A 717 15.88 2.50 1.92
N PRO A 718 16.41 1.78 2.94
CA PRO A 718 17.45 2.36 3.74
C PRO A 718 18.62 2.57 2.79
N GLY A 719 18.82 3.83 2.39
CA GLY A 719 20.07 4.24 1.81
C GLY A 719 21.15 3.71 2.73
N VAL A 720 22.12 2.99 2.14
CA VAL A 720 23.25 2.41 2.85
C VAL A 720 23.83 3.52 3.72
N ASP A 721 23.62 3.40 5.03
CA ASP A 721 24.04 4.45 5.97
C ASP A 721 25.56 4.34 6.03
N VAL A 722 26.25 5.26 5.34
CA VAL A 722 27.72 5.30 5.25
C VAL A 722 28.34 5.22 6.66
N TYR A 723 27.64 5.74 7.68
CA TYR A 723 28.06 5.74 9.07
C TYR A 723 27.83 4.43 9.84
N ASN A 724 27.01 3.49 9.34
CA ASN A 724 26.87 2.16 9.94
C ASN A 724 27.99 1.20 9.51
N GLU A 725 28.66 1.48 8.38
CA GLU A 725 29.76 0.64 7.87
C GLU A 725 31.15 1.27 8.07
N SER A 726 31.25 2.56 8.38
CA SER A 726 32.51 3.16 8.79
C SER A 726 32.80 2.87 10.26
N PRO A 727 33.86 2.13 10.63
CA PRO A 727 34.41 2.28 11.97
C PRO A 727 34.74 3.77 12.13
N LEU A 728 34.05 4.45 13.05
CA LEU A 728 34.43 5.80 13.44
C LEU A 728 35.92 5.77 13.86
N PRO A 729 36.74 6.73 13.41
CA PRO A 729 38.14 6.80 13.80
C PRO A 729 38.34 6.93 15.31
#